data_AF-A0A364L383-F1
#
_entry.id   AF-A0A364L383-F1
#
_cell.length_a   1.000
_cell.length_b   1.000
_cell.length_c   1.000
_cell.angle_alpha   90.00
_cell.angle_beta   90.00
_cell.angle_gamma   90.00
#
_symmetry.space_group_name_H-M   'P 1'
#
loop_
_entity.id
_entity.type
_entity.pdbx_description
1 polymer ?
#
loop_
_entity_poly.entity_id
_entity_poly.type
_entity_poly.pdbx_seq_one_letter_code
_entity_poly.pdbx_strand_id
1 'polypeptide(L)'
;MAPSATPETSIQSVPVKSAETKDVDVMAAMAHNGKALPGIPVFDSFAEKRQWQLEHMAGAFRVFAREGYAEGISGHISVRDPEFEDRFWINPLAVHFGMLKASDMICVNLDGEVIGGNTEGSINAAGFQIHSAVHKSRKDVHAICHTHSVHGRAWSAFARPLEMINQDVCYFYKAHSVYSDYGGIANESSEGEKIAKSLGTGKASILMNHGLLTVGQTVDEAAFLFCLMERSCKVQLLADRTGLEKMIVSDEEAAYNYKMASTPSTGIDSSSRASPPYAGHRHSWDKMSINAAYPEKGAFATSKDVNSDSSFPPSDGEAATTGSVTSIPAGSQALHRKLRGREVQLFAIGGAIGTSLYVQMASALPKGGPAGLFIAFLIWGLIMWAVNECFAEMVTYMPVPSPFIRFGREWVDDALGFAMAWNFFLNMAFLVPFEIVAMNIMITFWTDKVPVEAIIVAMIVIYALLNVISVRYFGIAEFYLSIFKVVLMIGLFFFTFITMLGGNPIHDRYGFRYWDKPGAFVEHHSTGNTGRFLGILSCMYQASFSITGPEYISMVAAETEAPRKVLPPAFRSFVWRILVFFVGSSLCMGIVIPYNDTTLLGILGGTVSGSGTGAASPYVIAMQRLQIHVLPHIVNALIMTSIFSAGNGLLFTATRTLHGMSITGHAPKILSYCTKKGVPIWALAISLSFCLLAFLQVNSSSAEVMDYLVDLVTCCQMINYGFTAFTYRHFYSSLKKQGISRDTLAYKGRFQPYTSYLAMGGTLFMLLAGGYDVFLKGGWSVLWFFLDYGMIGFFIVLFVGWKLIFRTKYVWPGTADLSLDGLKEEIDHYEVMYDIDQEGKKTTFVDKLFA
;
A
#
# COMPACT_ATOMS: atom_id res chain seq x y z
N MET A 1 -12.45 20.80 61.72
CA MET A 1 -12.21 21.99 60.85
C MET A 1 -12.08 21.51 59.42
N ALA A 2 -13.11 21.75 58.61
CA ALA A 2 -13.07 21.87 57.15
C ALA A 2 -14.39 22.59 56.74
N PRO A 3 -14.37 23.54 55.79
CA PRO A 3 -15.36 24.59 55.72
C PRO A 3 -16.46 24.38 54.67
N SER A 4 -17.63 24.93 55.02
CA SER A 4 -18.72 25.53 54.25
C SER A 4 -18.77 25.37 52.72
N ALA A 5 -19.96 24.99 52.28
CA ALA A 5 -20.50 25.16 50.93
C ALA A 5 -20.29 26.57 50.38
N THR A 6 -20.03 26.64 49.07
CA THR A 6 -20.12 27.83 48.22
C THR A 6 -21.36 27.72 47.34
N PRO A 7 -22.05 28.84 47.00
CA PRO A 7 -23.43 28.84 46.53
C PRO A 7 -23.57 28.69 45.01
N GLU A 8 -24.71 28.12 44.58
CA GLU A 8 -25.19 28.07 43.20
C GLU A 8 -25.18 29.47 42.56
N THR A 9 -24.48 29.60 41.44
CA THR A 9 -24.53 30.80 40.61
C THR A 9 -25.61 30.61 39.55
N SER A 10 -26.70 31.35 39.69
CA SER A 10 -27.75 31.47 38.68
C SER A 10 -27.20 32.16 37.44
N ILE A 11 -27.28 31.50 36.28
CA ILE A 11 -26.95 32.11 35.00
C ILE A 11 -28.11 33.04 34.64
N GLN A 12 -27.87 34.34 34.73
CA GLN A 12 -28.79 35.37 34.22
C GLN A 12 -28.91 35.25 32.71
N SER A 13 -30.13 35.13 32.20
CA SER A 13 -30.45 35.30 30.79
C SER A 13 -30.22 36.76 30.38
N VAL A 14 -29.31 36.97 29.43
CA VAL A 14 -29.13 38.27 28.79
C VAL A 14 -30.28 38.45 27.80
N PRO A 15 -31.09 39.52 27.88
CA PRO A 15 -32.17 39.75 26.93
C PRO A 15 -31.57 40.19 25.59
N VAL A 16 -31.72 39.35 24.56
CA VAL A 16 -31.39 39.70 23.17
C VAL A 16 -32.47 40.67 22.67
N LYS A 17 -32.07 41.89 22.31
CA LYS A 17 -32.95 42.86 21.65
C LYS A 17 -33.42 42.32 20.30
N SER A 18 -34.72 42.25 20.10
CA SER A 18 -35.33 42.06 18.78
C SER A 18 -34.96 43.23 17.86
N ALA A 19 -34.07 42.98 16.91
CA ALA A 19 -33.76 43.94 15.86
C ALA A 19 -34.83 43.84 14.76
N GLU A 20 -35.52 44.94 14.51
CA GLU A 20 -36.48 45.09 13.41
C GLU A 20 -35.80 44.75 12.07
N THR A 21 -36.36 43.78 11.35
CA THR A 21 -35.87 43.31 10.06
C THR A 21 -36.18 44.33 8.96
N LYS A 22 -35.15 45.05 8.50
CA LYS A 22 -35.13 45.60 7.13
C LYS A 22 -34.82 44.45 6.17
N ASP A 23 -35.42 44.46 4.98
CA ASP A 23 -35.08 43.54 3.87
C ASP A 23 -33.64 43.82 3.42
N VAL A 24 -32.68 43.16 4.08
CA VAL A 24 -31.26 43.20 3.73
C VAL A 24 -30.97 41.98 2.85
N ASP A 25 -30.23 42.19 1.75
CA ASP A 25 -29.64 41.10 0.97
C ASP A 25 -28.85 40.17 1.92
N VAL A 26 -29.42 38.99 2.15
CA VAL A 26 -28.98 38.04 3.18
C VAL A 26 -27.54 37.59 2.94
N MET A 27 -27.12 37.47 1.67
CA MET A 27 -25.75 37.10 1.31
C MET A 27 -24.75 38.25 1.53
N ALA A 28 -25.16 39.49 1.29
CA ALA A 28 -24.36 40.67 1.62
C ALA A 28 -24.21 40.85 3.14
N ALA A 29 -25.23 40.47 3.92
CA ALA A 29 -25.19 40.50 5.38
C ALA A 29 -24.23 39.45 5.99
N MET A 30 -23.98 38.34 5.29
CA MET A 30 -23.05 37.28 5.71
C MET A 30 -21.61 37.49 5.23
N ALA A 31 -21.36 38.40 4.29
CA ALA A 31 -20.03 38.66 3.75
C ALA A 31 -19.22 39.66 4.61
N HIS A 32 -17.99 39.31 4.99
CA HIS A 32 -17.05 40.25 5.61
C HIS A 32 -16.79 41.41 4.63
N ASN A 33 -17.11 42.65 5.04
CA ASN A 33 -17.11 43.89 4.23
C ASN A 33 -18.25 44.05 3.20
N GLY A 34 -19.36 43.31 3.32
CA GLY A 34 -20.57 43.55 2.52
C GLY A 34 -20.43 43.35 1.01
N LYS A 35 -19.37 42.64 0.56
CA LYS A 35 -19.22 42.26 -0.86
C LYS A 35 -20.12 41.06 -1.16
N ALA A 36 -21.17 41.29 -1.94
CA ALA A 36 -22.08 40.23 -2.39
C ALA A 36 -21.31 39.11 -3.12
N LEU A 37 -21.63 37.86 -2.80
CA LEU A 37 -21.18 36.70 -3.57
C LEU A 37 -21.85 36.72 -4.96
N PRO A 38 -21.20 36.19 -6.01
CA PRO A 38 -21.85 36.04 -7.31
C PRO A 38 -23.12 35.18 -7.17
N GLY A 39 -24.26 35.69 -7.66
CA GLY A 39 -25.53 34.96 -7.67
C GLY A 39 -25.60 33.87 -8.75
N ILE A 40 -26.79 33.25 -8.91
CA ILE A 40 -27.06 32.32 -10.02
C ILE A 40 -26.81 33.06 -11.34
N PRO A 41 -25.99 32.52 -12.27
CA PRO A 41 -25.77 33.16 -13.56
C PRO A 41 -27.07 33.35 -14.37
N VAL A 42 -27.16 34.46 -15.09
CA VAL A 42 -28.21 34.73 -16.08
C VAL A 42 -27.66 34.39 -17.46
N PHE A 43 -28.47 33.77 -18.31
CA PHE A 43 -28.05 33.29 -19.63
C PHE A 43 -28.86 33.97 -20.72
N ASP A 44 -28.22 34.26 -21.85
CA ASP A 44 -28.85 34.93 -23.00
C ASP A 44 -29.66 33.94 -23.86
N SER A 45 -29.47 32.63 -23.67
CA SER A 45 -30.21 31.58 -24.36
C SER A 45 -30.51 30.36 -23.48
N PHE A 46 -31.59 29.65 -23.82
CA PHE A 46 -31.91 28.36 -23.18
C PHE A 46 -30.83 27.30 -23.40
N ALA A 47 -30.13 27.34 -24.55
CA ALA A 47 -29.04 26.41 -24.85
C ALA A 47 -27.85 26.57 -23.88
N GLU A 48 -27.45 27.81 -23.58
CA GLU A 48 -26.39 28.09 -22.63
C GLU A 48 -26.78 27.68 -21.20
N LYS A 49 -28.00 28.02 -20.78
CA LYS A 49 -28.52 27.60 -19.46
C LYS A 49 -28.56 26.07 -19.33
N ARG A 50 -28.98 25.38 -20.38
CA ARG A 50 -29.03 23.91 -20.44
C ARG A 50 -27.63 23.31 -20.32
N GLN A 51 -26.67 23.82 -21.07
CA GLN A 51 -25.29 23.36 -21.00
C GLN A 51 -24.72 23.52 -19.58
N TRP A 52 -24.93 24.70 -18.97
CA TRP A 52 -24.51 24.98 -17.60
C TRP A 52 -25.14 24.01 -16.58
N GLN A 53 -26.45 23.75 -16.69
CA GLN A 53 -27.14 22.79 -15.81
C GLN A 53 -26.57 21.36 -15.94
N LEU A 54 -26.26 20.90 -17.15
CA LEU A 54 -25.70 19.56 -17.39
C LEU A 54 -24.26 19.41 -16.90
N GLU A 55 -23.45 20.45 -17.06
CA GLU A 55 -22.08 20.49 -16.53
C GLU A 55 -22.07 20.46 -15.00
N HIS A 56 -22.94 21.25 -14.37
CA HIS A 56 -23.09 21.27 -12.92
C HIS A 56 -23.67 19.96 -12.39
N MET A 57 -24.58 19.33 -13.13
CA MET A 57 -25.11 18.00 -12.82
C MET A 57 -24.02 16.92 -12.86
N ALA A 58 -23.15 16.93 -13.87
CA ALA A 58 -21.98 16.06 -13.91
C ALA A 58 -21.01 16.34 -12.75
N GLY A 59 -20.83 17.61 -12.38
CA GLY A 59 -20.09 18.03 -11.19
C GLY A 59 -20.66 17.45 -9.89
N ALA A 60 -21.98 17.56 -9.70
CA ALA A 60 -22.69 17.03 -8.54
C ALA A 60 -22.51 15.51 -8.38
N PHE A 61 -22.57 14.75 -9.48
CA PHE A 61 -22.25 13.32 -9.45
C PHE A 61 -20.82 13.03 -9.01
N ARG A 62 -19.84 13.80 -9.51
CA ARG A 62 -18.44 13.62 -9.09
C ARG A 62 -18.24 13.95 -7.61
N VAL A 63 -18.97 14.93 -7.08
CA VAL A 63 -19.02 15.19 -5.63
C VAL A 63 -19.62 13.99 -4.90
N PHE A 64 -20.76 13.45 -5.35
CA PHE A 64 -21.38 12.27 -4.73
C PHE A 64 -20.46 11.04 -4.79
N ALA A 65 -19.71 10.86 -5.87
CA ALA A 65 -18.70 9.80 -5.98
C ALA A 65 -17.58 9.98 -4.94
N ARG A 66 -17.08 11.23 -4.77
CA ARG A 66 -16.02 11.55 -3.80
C ARG A 66 -16.50 11.40 -2.35
N GLU A 67 -17.75 11.71 -2.07
CA GLU A 67 -18.38 11.53 -0.75
C GLU A 67 -18.82 10.07 -0.50
N GLY A 68 -18.67 9.16 -1.48
CA GLY A 68 -18.96 7.74 -1.34
C GLY A 68 -20.44 7.36 -1.44
N TYR A 69 -21.26 8.14 -2.14
CA TYR A 69 -22.71 7.90 -2.29
C TYR A 69 -23.06 6.99 -3.48
N ALA A 70 -22.08 6.54 -4.26
CA ALA A 70 -22.29 5.67 -5.42
C ALA A 70 -22.51 4.21 -4.97
N GLU A 71 -23.67 3.63 -5.30
CA GLU A 71 -24.07 2.27 -4.93
C GLU A 71 -24.52 1.48 -6.16
N GLY A 72 -23.54 1.00 -6.94
CA GLY A 72 -23.80 0.23 -8.16
C GLY A 72 -24.62 1.02 -9.19
N ILE A 73 -25.86 0.58 -9.43
CA ILE A 73 -26.80 1.19 -10.39
C ILE A 73 -27.83 2.11 -9.73
N SER A 74 -27.74 2.29 -8.41
CA SER A 74 -28.69 3.07 -7.62
C SER A 74 -28.25 4.52 -7.46
N GLY A 75 -29.24 5.41 -7.42
CA GLY A 75 -29.06 6.84 -7.20
C GLY A 75 -29.11 7.65 -8.48
N HIS A 76 -29.81 8.78 -8.41
CA HIS A 76 -30.18 9.59 -9.54
C HIS A 76 -30.13 11.07 -9.17
N ILE A 77 -29.67 11.87 -10.12
CA ILE A 77 -29.86 13.32 -10.12
C ILE A 77 -30.66 13.61 -11.37
N SER A 78 -31.63 14.51 -11.29
CA SER A 78 -32.29 15.03 -12.49
C SER A 78 -32.43 16.54 -12.45
N VAL A 79 -32.44 17.16 -13.64
CA VAL A 79 -32.66 18.60 -13.80
C VAL A 79 -33.67 18.89 -14.91
N ARG A 80 -34.68 19.71 -14.61
CA ARG A 80 -35.72 20.13 -15.57
C ARG A 80 -35.10 20.94 -16.70
N ASP A 81 -35.56 20.69 -17.93
CA ASP A 81 -35.07 21.43 -19.08
C ASP A 81 -35.47 22.92 -18.98
N PRO A 82 -34.58 23.85 -19.33
CA PRO A 82 -34.85 25.26 -19.14
C PRO A 82 -35.81 25.86 -20.17
N GLU A 83 -36.01 25.21 -21.31
CA GLU A 83 -36.91 25.64 -22.41
C GLU A 83 -38.27 24.92 -22.34
N PHE A 84 -38.26 23.64 -21.96
CA PHE A 84 -39.44 22.78 -22.00
C PHE A 84 -39.76 22.20 -20.62
N GLU A 85 -40.88 22.60 -20.03
CA GLU A 85 -41.27 22.17 -18.67
C GLU A 85 -41.76 20.71 -18.59
N ASP A 86 -42.04 20.08 -19.73
CA ASP A 86 -42.58 18.72 -19.89
C ASP A 86 -41.48 17.63 -19.93
N ARG A 87 -40.21 18.01 -19.70
CA ARG A 87 -39.06 17.11 -19.76
C ARG A 87 -37.97 17.47 -18.77
N PHE A 88 -37.12 16.49 -18.49
CA PHE A 88 -35.95 16.65 -17.63
C PHE A 88 -34.79 15.78 -18.09
N TRP A 89 -33.59 16.13 -17.64
CA TRP A 89 -32.35 15.42 -17.88
C TRP A 89 -32.01 14.54 -16.69
N ILE A 90 -31.59 13.29 -16.92
CA ILE A 90 -31.24 12.30 -15.89
C ILE A 90 -29.98 11.52 -16.31
N ASN A 91 -29.25 10.97 -15.34
CA ASN A 91 -28.07 10.15 -15.63
C ASN A 91 -28.43 8.80 -16.29
N PRO A 92 -27.52 8.26 -17.13
CA PRO A 92 -27.66 6.93 -17.68
C PRO A 92 -27.44 5.85 -16.60
N LEU A 93 -27.99 4.67 -16.88
CA LEU A 93 -27.80 3.45 -16.11
C LEU A 93 -26.36 2.91 -16.30
N ALA A 94 -25.80 2.31 -15.24
CA ALA A 94 -24.52 1.59 -15.26
C ALA A 94 -23.27 2.43 -15.61
N VAL A 95 -23.33 3.75 -15.42
CA VAL A 95 -22.15 4.63 -15.47
C VAL A 95 -21.83 5.11 -14.06
N HIS A 96 -20.61 4.85 -13.59
CA HIS A 96 -20.17 5.27 -12.26
C HIS A 96 -20.21 6.80 -12.14
N PHE A 97 -20.70 7.32 -11.00
CA PHE A 97 -20.90 8.77 -10.79
C PHE A 97 -19.66 9.61 -11.07
N GLY A 98 -18.46 9.11 -10.72
CA GLY A 98 -17.19 9.79 -10.95
C GLY A 98 -16.79 9.94 -12.42
N MET A 99 -17.42 9.19 -13.33
CA MET A 99 -17.12 9.19 -14.76
C MET A 99 -18.10 10.01 -15.60
N LEU A 100 -19.25 10.41 -15.01
CA LEU A 100 -20.30 11.11 -15.74
C LEU A 100 -19.83 12.46 -16.30
N LYS A 101 -20.17 12.70 -17.56
CA LYS A 101 -19.98 13.95 -18.30
C LYS A 101 -21.33 14.55 -18.67
N ALA A 102 -21.35 15.84 -18.99
CA ALA A 102 -22.56 16.52 -19.47
C ALA A 102 -23.15 15.83 -20.73
N SER A 103 -22.28 15.31 -21.60
CA SER A 103 -22.66 14.57 -22.81
C SER A 103 -23.35 13.24 -22.55
N ASP A 104 -23.23 12.67 -21.35
CA ASP A 104 -23.77 11.35 -21.04
C ASP A 104 -25.25 11.42 -20.62
N MET A 105 -25.76 12.62 -20.32
CA MET A 105 -27.09 12.83 -19.77
C MET A 105 -28.18 12.55 -20.81
N ILE A 106 -29.30 12.01 -20.35
CA ILE A 106 -30.43 11.59 -21.18
C ILE A 106 -31.60 12.52 -20.91
N CYS A 107 -32.17 13.11 -21.96
CA CYS A 107 -33.38 13.92 -21.86
C CYS A 107 -34.62 13.04 -22.06
N VAL A 108 -35.53 13.05 -21.09
CA VAL A 108 -36.77 12.26 -21.10
C VAL A 108 -37.98 13.14 -20.84
N ASN A 109 -39.09 12.84 -21.52
CA ASN A 109 -40.37 13.48 -21.20
C ASN A 109 -40.98 12.88 -19.92
N LEU A 110 -42.05 13.51 -19.44
CA LEU A 110 -42.78 13.08 -18.25
C LEU A 110 -43.48 11.71 -18.39
N ASP A 111 -43.53 11.12 -19.59
CA ASP A 111 -44.09 9.80 -19.86
C ASP A 111 -43.00 8.71 -19.96
N GLY A 112 -41.72 9.09 -19.91
CA GLY A 112 -40.57 8.18 -19.89
C GLY A 112 -39.95 7.91 -21.25
N GLU A 113 -40.39 8.60 -22.29
CA GLU A 113 -39.81 8.52 -23.62
C GLU A 113 -38.50 9.32 -23.68
N VAL A 114 -37.46 8.71 -24.24
CA VAL A 114 -36.19 9.39 -24.51
C VAL A 114 -36.34 10.30 -25.72
N ILE A 115 -36.11 11.60 -25.53
CA ILE A 115 -36.38 12.64 -26.52
C ILE A 115 -35.14 13.45 -26.92
N GLY A 116 -33.98 13.19 -26.29
CA GLY A 116 -32.71 13.85 -26.63
C GLY A 116 -31.56 13.47 -25.70
N GLY A 117 -30.39 14.08 -25.92
CA GLY A 117 -29.17 13.77 -25.17
C GLY A 117 -28.49 12.51 -25.68
N ASN A 118 -27.98 11.69 -24.76
CA ASN A 118 -27.41 10.39 -25.08
C ASN A 118 -28.51 9.33 -25.32
N THR A 119 -29.00 9.25 -26.56
CA THR A 119 -30.08 8.32 -26.93
C THR A 119 -29.64 6.85 -27.01
N GLU A 120 -28.34 6.55 -26.92
CA GLU A 120 -27.83 5.18 -26.88
C GLU A 120 -27.86 4.59 -25.46
N GLY A 121 -27.96 5.44 -24.43
CA GLY A 121 -28.04 5.03 -23.04
C GLY A 121 -29.45 4.65 -22.60
N SER A 122 -29.55 3.87 -21.53
CA SER A 122 -30.83 3.57 -20.84
C SER A 122 -30.89 4.33 -19.52
N ILE A 123 -32.10 4.68 -19.06
CA ILE A 123 -32.33 5.20 -17.71
C ILE A 123 -32.82 4.09 -16.77
N ASN A 124 -32.67 4.29 -15.46
CA ASN A 124 -33.23 3.40 -14.46
C ASN A 124 -34.75 3.64 -14.30
N ALA A 125 -35.56 2.59 -14.41
CA ALA A 125 -37.01 2.69 -14.30
C ALA A 125 -37.47 3.23 -12.93
N ALA A 126 -36.90 2.74 -11.83
CA ALA A 126 -37.25 3.19 -10.48
C ALA A 126 -36.84 4.64 -10.23
N GLY A 127 -35.65 5.02 -10.70
CA GLY A 127 -35.18 6.41 -10.68
C GLY A 127 -36.12 7.36 -11.43
N PHE A 128 -36.58 6.93 -12.61
CA PHE A 128 -37.53 7.70 -13.40
C PHE A 128 -38.88 7.91 -12.71
N GLN A 129 -39.46 6.88 -12.09
CA GLN A 129 -40.78 7.00 -11.43
C GLN A 129 -40.77 8.03 -10.29
N ILE A 130 -39.73 8.02 -9.46
CA ILE A 130 -39.60 8.99 -8.35
C ILE A 130 -39.41 10.40 -8.89
N HIS A 131 -38.48 10.59 -9.82
CA HIS A 131 -38.13 11.92 -10.32
C HIS A 131 -39.25 12.53 -11.18
N SER A 132 -39.93 11.74 -12.01
CA SER A 132 -41.05 12.20 -12.83
C SER A 132 -42.26 12.58 -11.98
N ALA A 133 -42.58 11.82 -10.93
CA ALA A 133 -43.70 12.15 -10.03
C ALA A 133 -43.46 13.48 -9.28
N VAL A 134 -42.23 13.71 -8.80
CA VAL A 134 -41.86 14.97 -8.16
C VAL A 134 -41.87 16.13 -9.17
N HIS A 135 -41.32 15.95 -10.37
CA HIS A 135 -41.36 16.99 -11.41
C HIS A 135 -42.78 17.29 -11.90
N LYS A 136 -43.70 16.32 -11.87
CA LYS A 136 -45.13 16.51 -12.18
C LYS A 136 -45.83 17.32 -11.09
N SER A 137 -45.58 17.01 -9.82
CA SER A 137 -46.29 17.61 -8.68
C SER A 137 -45.74 18.98 -8.27
N ARG A 138 -44.44 19.23 -8.48
CA ARG A 138 -43.74 20.44 -8.04
C ARG A 138 -43.09 21.15 -9.22
N LYS A 139 -43.79 22.16 -9.75
CA LYS A 139 -43.30 23.01 -10.85
C LYS A 139 -42.16 23.94 -10.43
N ASP A 140 -42.08 24.26 -9.15
CA ASP A 140 -41.01 25.05 -8.55
C ASP A 140 -39.69 24.27 -8.36
N VAL A 141 -39.74 22.94 -8.49
CA VAL A 141 -38.56 22.07 -8.40
C VAL A 141 -37.91 21.94 -9.78
N HIS A 142 -36.64 22.34 -9.86
CA HIS A 142 -35.83 22.24 -11.07
C HIS A 142 -34.81 21.13 -10.97
N ALA A 143 -34.31 20.78 -9.79
CA ALA A 143 -33.37 19.69 -9.62
C ALA A 143 -33.77 18.78 -8.47
N ILE A 144 -33.50 17.49 -8.62
CA ILE A 144 -33.78 16.44 -7.63
C ILE A 144 -32.52 15.59 -7.47
N CYS A 145 -32.10 15.35 -6.24
CA CYS A 145 -31.01 14.44 -5.91
C CYS A 145 -31.53 13.33 -5.00
N HIS A 146 -31.29 12.07 -5.37
CA HIS A 146 -31.67 10.91 -4.58
C HIS A 146 -30.57 9.85 -4.65
N THR A 147 -30.06 9.41 -3.50
CA THR A 147 -29.13 8.28 -3.43
C THR A 147 -29.34 7.46 -2.16
N HIS A 148 -28.71 6.28 -2.13
CA HIS A 148 -28.73 5.35 -1.01
C HIS A 148 -27.50 5.57 -0.11
N SER A 149 -27.27 6.81 0.31
CA SER A 149 -26.14 7.20 1.14
C SER A 149 -26.12 6.46 2.49
N VAL A 150 -24.92 6.27 3.05
CA VAL A 150 -24.69 5.35 4.19
C VAL A 150 -25.46 5.77 5.44
N HIS A 151 -25.31 7.02 5.86
CA HIS A 151 -25.94 7.52 7.08
C HIS A 151 -27.41 7.84 6.86
N GLY A 152 -27.78 8.28 5.67
CA GLY A 152 -29.15 8.50 5.24
C GLY A 152 -29.97 7.22 5.30
N ARG A 153 -29.44 6.10 4.77
CA ARG A 153 -30.07 4.78 4.93
C ARG A 153 -30.16 4.37 6.40
N ALA A 154 -29.07 4.51 7.16
CA ALA A 154 -29.05 4.17 8.57
C ALA A 154 -30.11 4.97 9.37
N TRP A 155 -30.24 6.26 9.11
CA TRP A 155 -31.24 7.12 9.75
C TRP A 155 -32.66 6.82 9.27
N SER A 156 -32.83 6.52 7.98
CA SER A 156 -34.14 6.20 7.39
C SER A 156 -34.79 4.96 8.01
N ALA A 157 -33.99 4.05 8.59
CA ALA A 157 -34.50 2.87 9.28
C ALA A 157 -35.34 3.22 10.53
N PHE A 158 -35.17 4.41 11.10
CA PHE A 158 -35.95 4.86 12.24
C PHE A 158 -37.27 5.53 11.85
N ALA A 159 -37.48 5.87 10.57
CA ALA A 159 -38.65 6.60 10.09
C ALA A 159 -38.97 7.85 10.93
N ARG A 160 -37.94 8.64 11.27
CA ARG A 160 -38.03 9.83 12.13
C ARG A 160 -37.44 11.07 11.46
N PRO A 161 -38.00 12.26 11.72
CA PRO A 161 -37.42 13.52 11.26
C PRO A 161 -36.08 13.78 11.96
N LEU A 162 -35.23 14.58 11.32
CA LEU A 162 -34.01 15.10 11.94
C LEU A 162 -34.38 16.12 13.02
N GLU A 163 -33.70 16.04 14.16
CA GLU A 163 -33.88 16.99 15.26
C GLU A 163 -32.98 18.21 15.08
N MET A 164 -33.43 19.38 15.53
CA MET A 164 -32.68 20.65 15.40
C MET A 164 -31.54 20.75 16.42
N ILE A 165 -30.55 19.85 16.33
CA ILE A 165 -29.47 19.69 17.31
C ILE A 165 -28.26 20.60 17.08
N ASN A 166 -28.18 21.26 15.91
CA ASN A 166 -27.11 22.19 15.55
C ASN A 166 -27.56 23.12 14.41
N GLN A 167 -26.70 24.06 14.03
CA GLN A 167 -26.98 25.05 12.98
C GLN A 167 -27.20 24.44 11.59
N ASP A 168 -26.50 23.35 11.25
CA ASP A 168 -26.54 22.74 9.91
C ASP A 168 -27.90 22.12 9.61
N VAL A 169 -28.48 21.41 10.57
CA VAL A 169 -29.80 20.78 10.40
C VAL A 169 -30.95 21.81 10.33
N CYS A 170 -30.74 23.05 10.82
CA CYS A 170 -31.72 24.13 10.70
C CYS A 170 -32.03 24.50 9.23
N TYR A 171 -31.19 24.13 8.26
CA TYR A 171 -31.50 24.25 6.83
C TYR A 171 -32.75 23.46 6.40
N PHE A 172 -33.16 22.49 7.22
CA PHE A 172 -34.33 21.64 7.01
C PHE A 172 -35.46 21.92 8.00
N TYR A 173 -35.41 23.01 8.77
CA TYR A 173 -36.44 23.35 9.75
C TYR A 173 -37.82 23.46 9.09
N LYS A 174 -38.74 22.56 9.45
CA LYS A 174 -40.09 22.41 8.83
C LYS A 174 -40.05 22.30 7.30
N ALA A 175 -38.93 21.90 6.73
CA ALA A 175 -38.69 21.80 5.30
C ALA A 175 -38.21 20.40 4.86
N HIS A 176 -38.20 19.42 5.76
CA HIS A 176 -38.03 18.02 5.40
C HIS A 176 -39.20 17.17 5.90
N SER A 177 -39.51 16.11 5.17
CA SER A 177 -40.56 15.16 5.54
C SER A 177 -39.99 13.75 5.77
N VAL A 178 -40.84 12.86 6.30
CA VAL A 178 -40.55 11.42 6.40
C VAL A 178 -41.63 10.68 5.62
N TYR A 179 -41.21 9.89 4.66
CA TYR A 179 -42.07 8.92 3.99
C TYR A 179 -41.96 7.58 4.73
N SER A 180 -43.02 7.20 5.44
CA SER A 180 -43.04 6.07 6.38
C SER A 180 -43.66 4.78 5.82
N ASP A 181 -43.85 4.69 4.51
CA ASP A 181 -44.29 3.47 3.81
C ASP A 181 -43.10 2.86 3.06
N TYR A 182 -43.00 1.53 3.00
CA TYR A 182 -41.98 0.81 2.24
C TYR A 182 -42.63 -0.26 1.35
N GLY A 183 -42.63 -0.03 0.04
CA GLY A 183 -43.29 -0.90 -0.95
C GLY A 183 -42.39 -1.95 -1.62
N GLY A 184 -41.07 -1.92 -1.38
CA GLY A 184 -40.09 -2.74 -2.10
C GLY A 184 -39.24 -1.90 -3.07
N ILE A 185 -38.69 -2.52 -4.12
CA ILE A 185 -38.02 -1.77 -5.20
C ILE A 185 -39.09 -0.96 -5.93
N ALA A 186 -38.96 0.37 -5.91
CA ALA A 186 -39.93 1.33 -6.42
C ALA A 186 -40.11 1.27 -7.95
N ASN A 187 -40.72 0.19 -8.45
CA ASN A 187 -41.04 -0.02 -9.85
C ASN A 187 -42.48 0.38 -10.20
N GLU A 188 -43.29 0.78 -9.22
CA GLU A 188 -44.64 1.27 -9.42
C GLU A 188 -44.70 2.80 -9.39
N SER A 189 -45.39 3.40 -10.37
CA SER A 189 -45.68 4.83 -10.41
C SER A 189 -46.41 5.32 -9.15
N SER A 190 -47.18 4.44 -8.51
CA SER A 190 -47.91 4.69 -7.27
C SER A 190 -47.00 5.11 -6.10
N GLU A 191 -45.77 4.58 -6.03
CA GLU A 191 -44.82 4.92 -4.98
C GLU A 191 -44.20 6.30 -5.20
N GLY A 192 -43.86 6.64 -6.45
CA GLY A 192 -43.38 7.97 -6.81
C GLY A 192 -44.38 9.08 -6.43
N GLU A 193 -45.67 8.87 -6.68
CA GLU A 193 -46.74 9.81 -6.30
C GLU A 193 -46.87 9.98 -4.78
N LYS A 194 -46.74 8.88 -4.02
CA LYS A 194 -46.77 8.92 -2.55
C LYS A 194 -45.56 9.65 -1.98
N ILE A 195 -44.36 9.42 -2.53
CA ILE A 195 -43.13 10.14 -2.15
C ILE A 195 -43.30 11.63 -2.45
N ALA A 196 -43.79 11.97 -3.65
CA ALA A 196 -44.03 13.35 -4.05
C ALA A 196 -45.07 14.05 -3.14
N LYS A 197 -46.11 13.33 -2.72
CA LYS A 197 -47.10 13.82 -1.76
C LYS A 197 -46.49 14.01 -0.37
N SER A 198 -45.65 13.08 0.09
CA SER A 198 -44.95 13.18 1.38
C SER A 198 -43.95 14.34 1.40
N LEU A 199 -43.26 14.62 0.29
CA LEU A 199 -42.36 15.78 0.17
C LEU A 199 -43.11 17.11 0.41
N GLY A 200 -44.39 17.18 0.03
CA GLY A 200 -45.22 18.37 0.23
C GLY A 200 -44.60 19.60 -0.43
N THR A 201 -44.49 20.70 0.32
CA THR A 201 -43.76 21.93 -0.09
C THR A 201 -42.32 21.97 0.42
N GLY A 202 -41.83 20.89 1.02
CA GLY A 202 -40.49 20.79 1.59
C GLY A 202 -39.38 20.73 0.52
N LYS A 203 -38.14 20.78 1.01
CA LYS A 203 -36.89 20.67 0.25
C LYS A 203 -36.21 19.30 0.36
N ALA A 204 -36.62 18.47 1.31
CA ALA A 204 -36.03 17.16 1.52
C ALA A 204 -37.04 16.13 2.03
N SER A 205 -36.76 14.84 1.84
CA SER A 205 -37.55 13.74 2.36
C SER A 205 -36.64 12.57 2.78
N ILE A 206 -36.94 11.99 3.94
CA ILE A 206 -36.33 10.75 4.44
C ILE A 206 -37.26 9.62 4.03
N LEU A 207 -36.78 8.72 3.18
CA LEU A 207 -37.56 7.59 2.66
C LEU A 207 -37.24 6.36 3.50
N MET A 208 -38.21 5.89 4.30
CA MET A 208 -38.02 4.78 5.25
C MET A 208 -37.40 3.56 4.56
N ASN A 209 -36.30 3.05 5.14
CA ASN A 209 -35.52 1.91 4.63
C ASN A 209 -34.98 2.06 3.20
N HIS A 210 -34.98 3.26 2.62
CA HIS A 210 -34.64 3.49 1.22
C HIS A 210 -33.48 4.48 1.08
N GLY A 211 -33.59 5.70 1.62
CA GLY A 211 -32.55 6.71 1.51
C GLY A 211 -33.07 8.13 1.66
N LEU A 212 -32.36 9.08 1.06
CA LEU A 212 -32.69 10.51 1.13
C LEU A 212 -33.11 11.03 -0.24
N LEU A 213 -33.95 12.05 -0.26
CA LEU A 213 -34.31 12.79 -1.47
C LEU A 213 -34.28 14.29 -1.16
N THR A 214 -33.61 15.08 -1.99
CA THR A 214 -33.58 16.54 -1.87
C THR A 214 -33.97 17.21 -3.18
N VAL A 215 -34.53 18.41 -3.08
CA VAL A 215 -34.97 19.20 -4.23
C VAL A 215 -34.45 20.63 -4.15
N GLY A 216 -34.27 21.27 -5.30
CA GLY A 216 -33.80 22.66 -5.39
C GLY A 216 -34.17 23.34 -6.70
N GLN A 217 -33.92 24.64 -6.78
CA GLN A 217 -34.06 25.43 -8.00
C GLN A 217 -32.83 25.33 -8.92
N THR A 218 -31.70 24.85 -8.37
CA THR A 218 -30.48 24.49 -9.09
C THR A 218 -30.01 23.11 -8.64
N VAL A 219 -29.22 22.45 -9.49
CA VAL A 219 -28.60 21.16 -9.13
C VAL A 219 -27.58 21.31 -8.00
N ASP A 220 -26.91 22.46 -7.91
CA ASP A 220 -26.00 22.77 -6.80
C ASP A 220 -26.75 22.88 -5.46
N GLU A 221 -27.92 23.54 -5.43
CA GLU A 221 -28.76 23.61 -4.22
C GLU A 221 -29.20 22.20 -3.79
N ALA A 222 -29.76 21.42 -4.72
CA ALA A 222 -30.25 20.07 -4.41
C ALA A 222 -29.12 19.16 -3.91
N ALA A 223 -27.94 19.20 -4.55
CA ALA A 223 -26.78 18.41 -4.17
C ALA A 223 -26.16 18.88 -2.83
N PHE A 224 -26.08 20.19 -2.59
CA PHE A 224 -25.63 20.74 -1.31
C PHE A 224 -26.53 20.30 -0.17
N LEU A 225 -27.85 20.44 -0.33
CA LEU A 225 -28.83 19.97 0.65
C LEU A 225 -28.72 18.45 0.86
N PHE A 226 -28.44 17.67 -0.18
CA PHE A 226 -28.24 16.23 -0.04
C PHE A 226 -27.04 15.91 0.87
N CYS A 227 -25.88 16.50 0.57
CA CYS A 227 -24.66 16.33 1.37
C CYS A 227 -24.84 16.81 2.81
N LEU A 228 -25.55 17.93 3.00
CA LEU A 228 -25.85 18.48 4.32
C LEU A 228 -26.75 17.52 5.11
N MET A 229 -27.82 17.00 4.50
CA MET A 229 -28.74 16.07 5.14
C MET A 229 -28.06 14.75 5.52
N GLU A 230 -27.23 14.19 4.64
CA GLU A 230 -26.42 12.99 4.93
C GLU A 230 -25.49 13.21 6.15
N ARG A 231 -24.82 14.36 6.20
CA ARG A 231 -23.97 14.74 7.34
C ARG A 231 -24.79 14.96 8.61
N SER A 232 -25.97 15.57 8.51
CA SER A 232 -26.90 15.71 9.64
C SER A 232 -27.34 14.34 10.18
N CYS A 233 -27.66 13.37 9.30
CA CYS A 233 -27.94 11.99 9.71
C CYS A 233 -26.77 11.38 10.48
N LYS A 234 -25.52 11.55 9.98
CA LYS A 234 -24.32 11.08 10.68
C LYS A 234 -24.18 11.69 12.08
N VAL A 235 -24.31 13.02 12.19
CA VAL A 235 -24.16 13.73 13.47
C VAL A 235 -25.24 13.29 14.44
N GLN A 236 -26.48 13.11 13.98
CA GLN A 236 -27.57 12.68 14.85
C GLN A 236 -27.39 11.25 15.35
N LEU A 237 -26.95 10.31 14.50
CA LEU A 237 -26.60 8.94 14.92
C LEU A 237 -25.50 8.93 15.98
N LEU A 238 -24.49 9.79 15.84
CA LEU A 238 -23.40 9.92 16.81
C LEU A 238 -23.88 10.53 18.13
N ALA A 239 -24.74 11.56 18.08
CA ALA A 239 -25.31 12.17 19.27
C ALA A 239 -26.20 11.17 20.03
N ASP A 240 -27.07 10.45 19.33
CA ASP A 240 -28.01 9.48 19.91
C ASP A 240 -27.29 8.31 20.58
N ARG A 241 -26.11 7.91 20.07
CA ARG A 241 -25.28 6.85 20.67
C ARG A 241 -24.78 7.21 22.08
N THR A 242 -24.63 8.49 22.41
CA THR A 242 -24.10 8.91 23.72
C THR A 242 -25.09 8.65 24.87
N GLY A 243 -26.39 8.61 24.59
CA GLY A 243 -27.45 8.57 25.60
C GLY A 243 -27.58 9.84 26.44
N LEU A 244 -26.84 10.90 26.13
CA LEU A 244 -26.93 12.19 26.82
C LEU A 244 -28.15 12.99 26.33
N GLU A 245 -28.71 13.80 27.23
CA GLU A 245 -29.79 14.71 26.87
C GLU A 245 -29.30 15.77 25.88
N LYS A 246 -30.01 15.91 24.76
CA LYS A 246 -29.66 16.84 23.68
C LYS A 246 -30.29 18.20 23.93
N MET A 247 -29.48 19.26 23.86
CA MET A 247 -29.97 20.64 23.87
C MET A 247 -30.41 21.02 22.45
N ILE A 248 -31.72 21.15 22.26
CA ILE A 248 -32.32 21.43 20.94
C ILE A 248 -32.36 22.94 20.69
N VAL A 249 -32.01 23.36 19.48
CA VAL A 249 -32.15 24.76 19.00
C VAL A 249 -33.63 25.15 19.07
N SER A 250 -33.92 26.33 19.61
CA SER A 250 -35.30 26.79 19.75
C SER A 250 -35.98 26.97 18.39
N ASP A 251 -37.31 26.85 18.37
CA ASP A 251 -38.11 27.03 17.15
C ASP A 251 -37.89 28.41 16.50
N GLU A 252 -37.70 29.45 17.30
CA GLU A 252 -37.43 30.82 16.83
C GLU A 252 -36.05 30.93 16.16
N GLU A 253 -35.00 30.39 16.78
CA GLU A 253 -33.64 30.38 16.24
C GLU A 253 -33.53 29.49 15.00
N ALA A 254 -34.20 28.33 14.99
CA ALA A 254 -34.23 27.43 13.84
C ALA A 254 -34.95 28.07 12.65
N ALA A 255 -36.05 28.79 12.88
CA ALA A 255 -36.76 29.55 11.84
C ALA A 255 -35.91 30.70 11.28
N TYR A 256 -35.18 31.43 12.14
CA TYR A 256 -34.25 32.47 11.71
C TYR A 256 -33.11 31.89 10.86
N ASN A 257 -32.46 30.82 11.32
CA ASN A 257 -31.40 30.15 10.57
C ASN A 257 -31.89 29.64 9.22
N TYR A 258 -33.07 29.02 9.16
CA TYR A 258 -33.66 28.56 7.91
C TYR A 258 -33.86 29.72 6.92
N LYS A 259 -34.43 30.85 7.38
CA LYS A 259 -34.65 32.04 6.56
C LYS A 259 -33.35 32.62 6.01
N MET A 260 -32.28 32.63 6.82
CA MET A 260 -31.01 33.23 6.43
C MET A 260 -30.17 32.29 5.56
N ALA A 261 -30.23 30.99 5.80
CA ALA A 261 -29.25 30.05 5.27
C ALA A 261 -29.82 29.13 4.17
N SER A 262 -31.10 28.80 4.17
CA SER A 262 -31.72 27.87 3.20
C SER A 262 -32.25 28.60 1.95
N THR A 263 -31.38 29.32 1.24
CA THR A 263 -31.71 30.03 0.00
C THR A 263 -31.13 29.34 -1.25
N PRO A 264 -31.68 29.54 -2.46
CA PRO A 264 -31.15 28.93 -3.69
C PRO A 264 -29.69 29.29 -4.00
N SER A 265 -29.21 30.44 -3.52
CA SER A 265 -27.83 30.90 -3.72
C SER A 265 -26.82 30.22 -2.77
N THR A 266 -27.27 29.59 -1.68
CA THR A 266 -26.36 29.01 -0.67
C THR A 266 -25.57 27.80 -1.20
N GLY A 267 -26.08 27.09 -2.21
CA GLY A 267 -25.39 25.95 -2.83
C GLY A 267 -24.24 26.31 -3.78
N ILE A 268 -24.19 27.57 -4.26
CA ILE A 268 -23.29 27.99 -5.36
C ILE A 268 -21.83 28.13 -4.88
N ASP A 269 -21.59 28.48 -3.62
CA ASP A 269 -20.25 28.84 -3.11
C ASP A 269 -19.28 27.65 -2.99
N SER A 270 -19.78 26.40 -2.96
CA SER A 270 -18.94 25.21 -2.76
C SER A 270 -18.59 24.44 -4.04
N SER A 271 -19.46 24.41 -5.06
CA SER A 271 -19.22 23.71 -6.32
C SER A 271 -18.59 24.60 -7.40
N SER A 272 -18.91 25.90 -7.42
CA SER A 272 -18.46 26.83 -8.47
C SER A 272 -17.01 27.32 -8.33
N ARG A 273 -16.43 27.31 -7.12
CA ARG A 273 -15.05 27.75 -6.86
C ARG A 273 -13.97 26.69 -7.07
N ALA A 274 -14.37 25.44 -7.34
CA ALA A 274 -13.43 24.34 -7.61
C ALA A 274 -12.85 24.34 -9.04
N SER A 275 -13.22 25.31 -9.89
CA SER A 275 -12.60 25.53 -11.19
C SER A 275 -11.67 26.75 -11.14
N PRO A 276 -10.35 26.61 -11.38
CA PRO A 276 -9.46 27.76 -11.42
C PRO A 276 -9.81 28.68 -12.60
N PRO A 277 -9.53 29.99 -12.52
CA PRO A 277 -9.64 30.90 -13.66
C PRO A 277 -8.49 30.64 -14.64
N TYR A 278 -8.59 29.59 -15.45
CA TYR A 278 -7.72 29.40 -16.62
C TYR A 278 -8.28 30.18 -17.83
N ALA A 279 -8.29 31.50 -17.72
CA ALA A 279 -8.28 32.38 -18.89
C ALA A 279 -6.84 32.47 -19.41
N GLY A 280 -6.36 31.42 -20.07
CA GLY A 280 -5.02 31.46 -20.68
C GLY A 280 -4.33 30.12 -20.85
N HIS A 281 -4.92 29.20 -21.62
CA HIS A 281 -4.27 28.25 -22.54
C HIS A 281 -5.29 27.19 -22.94
N ARG A 282 -5.91 27.38 -24.11
CA ARG A 282 -6.74 26.37 -24.76
C ARG A 282 -5.84 25.24 -25.23
N HIS A 283 -5.74 24.16 -24.46
CA HIS A 283 -5.41 22.86 -25.03
C HIS A 283 -6.68 22.22 -25.57
N SER A 284 -6.63 21.92 -26.86
CA SER A 284 -7.67 21.35 -27.70
C SER A 284 -8.04 19.92 -27.27
N TRP A 285 -9.00 19.78 -26.36
CA TRP A 285 -9.85 18.61 -26.24
C TRP A 285 -11.26 19.13 -25.89
N ASP A 286 -12.28 18.63 -26.58
CA ASP A 286 -13.70 19.00 -26.46
C ASP A 286 -14.12 20.36 -27.07
N LYS A 287 -13.98 20.46 -28.40
CA LYS A 287 -14.95 21.23 -29.21
C LYS A 287 -15.75 20.25 -30.05
N MET A 288 -16.87 19.79 -29.50
CA MET A 288 -17.98 19.29 -30.31
C MET A 288 -19.22 20.07 -29.87
N SER A 289 -19.64 21.00 -30.72
CA SER A 289 -20.89 21.74 -30.55
C SER A 289 -22.05 20.74 -30.49
N ILE A 290 -22.78 20.73 -29.38
CA ILE A 290 -24.03 19.98 -29.24
C ILE A 290 -25.09 20.71 -30.09
N ASN A 291 -25.17 20.36 -31.37
CA ASN A 291 -26.33 20.70 -32.20
C ASN A 291 -27.41 19.65 -31.91
N ALA A 292 -28.28 19.95 -30.95
CA ALA A 292 -29.49 19.18 -30.71
C ALA A 292 -30.52 19.50 -31.82
N ALA A 293 -30.46 18.74 -32.92
CA ALA A 293 -31.53 18.72 -33.91
C ALA A 293 -32.52 17.60 -33.57
N TYR A 294 -33.78 17.95 -33.34
CA TYR A 294 -34.88 17.02 -33.14
C TYR A 294 -35.22 16.29 -34.47
N PRO A 295 -35.29 14.95 -34.52
CA PRO A 295 -35.81 14.26 -35.70
C PRO A 295 -37.35 14.27 -35.72
N GLU A 296 -37.93 14.63 -36.87
CA GLU A 296 -39.36 14.54 -37.13
C GLU A 296 -39.85 13.08 -37.31
N LYS A 297 -41.15 12.91 -37.02
CA LYS A 297 -41.97 11.68 -37.02
C LYS A 297 -41.79 10.77 -38.24
N GLY A 298 -41.76 9.45 -38.01
CA GLY A 298 -42.02 8.46 -39.07
C GLY A 298 -42.00 6.99 -38.68
N ALA A 299 -43.21 6.40 -38.60
CA ALA A 299 -43.58 5.00 -38.87
C ALA A 299 -43.25 3.86 -37.88
N PHE A 300 -44.35 3.30 -37.36
CA PHE A 300 -44.54 2.02 -36.67
C PHE A 300 -43.99 0.80 -37.44
N ALA A 301 -43.48 -0.20 -36.71
CA ALA A 301 -43.61 -1.62 -37.05
C ALA A 301 -43.59 -2.50 -35.79
N THR A 302 -44.50 -3.47 -35.76
CA THR A 302 -44.96 -4.26 -34.61
C THR A 302 -44.33 -5.65 -34.47
N SER A 303 -44.27 -6.11 -33.21
CA SER A 303 -44.44 -7.51 -32.74
C SER A 303 -43.31 -8.55 -32.96
N LYS A 304 -42.87 -9.24 -31.91
CA LYS A 304 -43.45 -10.51 -31.40
C LYS A 304 -42.69 -11.10 -30.21
N ASP A 305 -43.47 -11.78 -29.37
CA ASP A 305 -43.16 -12.55 -28.15
C ASP A 305 -42.08 -13.63 -28.30
N VAL A 306 -41.39 -14.01 -27.21
CA VAL A 306 -41.32 -15.41 -26.70
C VAL A 306 -40.97 -15.44 -25.19
N ASN A 307 -41.84 -16.16 -24.49
CA ASN A 307 -41.93 -16.71 -23.12
C ASN A 307 -40.70 -16.91 -22.19
N SER A 308 -41.10 -16.83 -20.92
CA SER A 308 -40.55 -17.35 -19.66
C SER A 308 -40.34 -18.87 -19.58
N ASP A 309 -39.36 -19.30 -18.78
CA ASP A 309 -39.42 -20.36 -17.73
C ASP A 309 -37.98 -20.69 -17.28
N SER A 310 -37.53 -20.30 -16.08
CA SER A 310 -37.75 -20.88 -14.74
C SER A 310 -36.88 -22.12 -14.42
N SER A 311 -35.86 -21.93 -13.58
CA SER A 311 -35.60 -22.71 -12.34
C SER A 311 -34.13 -22.57 -11.86
N PHE A 312 -33.93 -22.00 -10.67
CA PHE A 312 -32.69 -22.07 -9.89
C PHE A 312 -32.92 -23.00 -8.69
N PRO A 313 -31.97 -23.89 -8.33
CA PRO A 313 -32.09 -24.73 -7.14
C PRO A 313 -31.73 -23.97 -5.85
N PRO A 314 -32.12 -24.49 -4.67
CA PRO A 314 -32.20 -23.73 -3.43
C PRO A 314 -30.85 -23.51 -2.75
N SER A 315 -30.82 -22.41 -1.99
CA SER A 315 -29.74 -21.94 -1.12
C SER A 315 -29.64 -22.74 0.17
N ASP A 316 -28.45 -23.25 0.48
CA ASP A 316 -28.06 -23.68 1.83
C ASP A 316 -26.74 -23.01 2.24
N GLY A 317 -26.71 -22.49 3.48
CA GLY A 317 -25.48 -22.27 4.24
C GLY A 317 -25.12 -20.82 4.56
N GLU A 318 -25.62 -20.34 5.70
CA GLU A 318 -25.24 -19.10 6.37
C GLU A 318 -23.72 -18.92 6.50
N ALA A 319 -23.22 -17.77 6.06
CA ALA A 319 -22.01 -17.17 6.59
C ALA A 319 -22.31 -15.69 6.88
N ALA A 320 -22.32 -15.34 8.17
CA ALA A 320 -22.43 -13.98 8.65
C ALA A 320 -21.35 -13.10 8.00
N THR A 321 -21.75 -12.24 7.06
CA THR A 321 -20.89 -11.24 6.45
C THR A 321 -20.69 -10.10 7.45
N THR A 322 -19.54 -10.11 8.10
CA THR A 322 -18.96 -8.91 8.73
C THR A 322 -18.84 -7.81 7.67
N GLY A 323 -19.41 -6.64 7.97
CA GLY A 323 -19.43 -5.48 7.08
C GLY A 323 -18.04 -5.12 6.58
N SER A 324 -17.88 -5.14 5.26
CA SER A 324 -16.66 -4.69 4.57
C SER A 324 -16.53 -3.18 4.70
N VAL A 325 -15.63 -2.72 5.59
CA VAL A 325 -15.14 -1.34 5.64
C VAL A 325 -14.56 -0.98 4.26
N THR A 326 -15.13 0.04 3.62
CA THR A 326 -14.60 0.68 2.41
C THR A 326 -13.13 1.04 2.61
N SER A 327 -12.24 0.36 1.89
CA SER A 327 -10.80 0.58 1.98
C SER A 327 -10.43 1.90 1.29
N ILE A 328 -10.14 2.94 2.09
CA ILE A 328 -9.43 4.12 1.59
C ILE A 328 -8.08 3.63 1.05
N PRO A 329 -7.75 3.90 -0.23
CA PRO A 329 -6.51 3.38 -0.80
C PRO A 329 -5.26 3.98 -0.15
N ALA A 330 -5.28 5.15 0.48
CA ALA A 330 -4.21 5.68 1.35
C ALA A 330 -2.78 5.39 0.84
N GLY A 331 -2.52 5.70 -0.43
CA GLY A 331 -1.25 5.46 -1.11
C GLY A 331 -0.90 4.00 -1.48
N SER A 332 -1.76 3.03 -1.21
CA SER A 332 -1.55 1.59 -1.41
C SER A 332 -1.75 1.08 -2.83
N GLN A 333 -2.19 1.93 -3.77
CA GLN A 333 -2.45 1.56 -5.18
C GLN A 333 -3.26 0.26 -5.34
N ALA A 334 -4.38 0.15 -4.61
CA ALA A 334 -5.28 -1.02 -4.55
C ALA A 334 -4.80 -2.21 -3.67
N LEU A 335 -3.70 -2.08 -2.93
CA LEU A 335 -3.33 -3.04 -1.90
C LEU A 335 -4.15 -2.82 -0.62
N HIS A 336 -4.61 -3.89 0.02
CA HIS A 336 -5.37 -3.77 1.26
C HIS A 336 -4.43 -3.65 2.47
N ARG A 337 -4.54 -2.55 3.23
CA ARG A 337 -3.87 -2.36 4.53
C ARG A 337 -4.46 -3.30 5.59
N LYS A 338 -3.94 -4.53 5.68
CA LYS A 338 -4.45 -5.64 6.54
C LYS A 338 -3.38 -6.30 7.40
N LEU A 339 -2.09 -5.97 7.21
CA LEU A 339 -1.01 -6.58 7.98
C LEU A 339 -0.90 -5.93 9.37
N ARG A 340 -0.99 -6.78 10.39
CA ARG A 340 -0.86 -6.39 11.81
C ARG A 340 0.60 -6.39 12.25
N GLY A 341 0.87 -5.74 13.39
CA GLY A 341 2.24 -5.61 13.92
C GLY A 341 3.01 -6.93 14.07
N ARG A 342 2.36 -7.98 14.56
CA ARG A 342 2.95 -9.33 14.68
C ARG A 342 3.33 -9.94 13.33
N GLU A 343 2.50 -9.75 12.31
CA GLU A 343 2.73 -10.29 10.97
C GLU A 343 3.88 -9.54 10.30
N VAL A 344 3.94 -8.22 10.44
CA VAL A 344 5.05 -7.39 9.97
C VAL A 344 6.37 -7.77 10.65
N GLN A 345 6.38 -7.99 11.97
CA GLN A 345 7.60 -8.40 12.68
C GLN A 345 8.06 -9.80 12.29
N LEU A 346 7.14 -10.77 12.19
CA LEU A 346 7.50 -12.14 11.79
C LEU A 346 7.95 -12.21 10.33
N PHE A 347 7.32 -11.45 9.44
CA PHE A 347 7.78 -11.28 8.06
C PHE A 347 9.19 -10.66 8.02
N ALA A 348 9.44 -9.63 8.82
CA ALA A 348 10.74 -8.97 8.91
C ALA A 348 11.83 -9.87 9.51
N ILE A 349 11.50 -10.76 10.44
CA ILE A 349 12.44 -11.77 10.97
C ILE A 349 12.68 -12.87 9.94
N GLY A 350 11.61 -13.41 9.35
CA GLY A 350 11.65 -14.52 8.40
C GLY A 350 12.33 -14.18 7.08
N GLY A 351 12.23 -12.93 6.62
CA GLY A 351 12.92 -12.43 5.43
C GLY A 351 14.40 -12.11 5.66
N ALA A 352 14.80 -11.84 6.91
CA ALA A 352 16.20 -11.60 7.26
C ALA A 352 16.97 -12.91 7.49
N ILE A 353 16.32 -13.96 8.00
CA ILE A 353 16.96 -15.25 8.23
C ILE A 353 16.88 -16.09 6.96
N GLY A 354 18.02 -16.29 6.30
CA GLY A 354 18.10 -17.04 5.05
C GLY A 354 19.27 -18.02 5.03
N THR A 355 19.43 -18.63 3.87
CA THR A 355 20.44 -19.66 3.56
C THR A 355 21.88 -19.22 3.85
N SER A 356 22.16 -17.92 3.71
CA SER A 356 23.47 -17.34 4.00
C SER A 356 23.94 -17.62 5.43
N LEU A 357 23.04 -17.56 6.41
CA LEU A 357 23.35 -17.76 7.83
C LEU A 357 23.75 -19.20 8.16
N TYR A 358 23.30 -20.18 7.37
CA TYR A 358 23.50 -21.60 7.67
C TYR A 358 24.57 -22.24 6.79
N VAL A 359 24.69 -21.77 5.55
CA VAL A 359 25.55 -22.37 4.51
C VAL A 359 26.61 -21.37 4.06
N GLN A 360 26.22 -20.25 3.44
CA GLN A 360 27.19 -19.37 2.76
C GLN A 360 28.21 -18.70 3.70
N MET A 361 27.83 -18.33 4.93
CA MET A 361 28.76 -17.71 5.89
C MET A 361 30.02 -18.56 6.13
N ALA A 362 29.92 -19.88 5.93
CA ALA A 362 31.02 -20.81 6.04
C ALA A 362 32.16 -20.55 5.04
N SER A 363 31.86 -20.01 3.85
CA SER A 363 32.85 -19.81 2.79
C SER A 363 33.90 -18.74 3.15
N ALA A 364 33.56 -17.83 4.07
CA ALA A 364 34.47 -16.81 4.56
C ALA A 364 35.33 -17.27 5.75
N LEU A 365 34.91 -18.31 6.48
CA LEU A 365 35.65 -18.76 7.66
C LEU A 365 37.09 -19.18 7.34
N PRO A 366 37.38 -19.95 6.26
CA PRO A 366 38.75 -20.25 5.84
C PRO A 366 39.55 -19.04 5.37
N LYS A 367 38.91 -17.93 5.00
CA LYS A 367 39.58 -16.73 4.46
C LYS A 367 40.03 -15.78 5.58
N GLY A 368 39.20 -15.57 6.61
CA GLY A 368 39.51 -14.63 7.71
C GLY A 368 39.73 -15.24 9.08
N GLY A 369 39.39 -16.51 9.30
CA GLY A 369 39.39 -17.15 10.61
C GLY A 369 38.22 -16.69 11.50
N PRO A 370 38.06 -17.29 12.70
CA PRO A 370 36.89 -17.07 13.54
C PRO A 370 36.78 -15.63 14.08
N ALA A 371 37.90 -15.00 14.46
CA ALA A 371 37.88 -13.61 14.89
C ALA A 371 37.70 -12.65 13.71
N GLY A 372 38.30 -12.97 12.55
CA GLY A 372 38.11 -12.17 11.35
C GLY A 372 36.66 -12.15 10.87
N LEU A 373 36.00 -13.31 10.89
CA LEU A 373 34.57 -13.43 10.60
C LEU A 373 33.71 -12.63 11.58
N PHE A 374 33.95 -12.77 12.88
CA PHE A 374 33.19 -12.05 13.91
C PHE A 374 33.33 -10.53 13.81
N ILE A 375 34.56 -10.03 13.65
CA ILE A 375 34.85 -8.60 13.49
C ILE A 375 34.21 -8.05 12.22
N ALA A 376 34.32 -8.77 11.10
CA ALA A 376 33.71 -8.38 9.85
C ALA A 376 32.19 -8.21 9.95
N PHE A 377 31.49 -9.17 10.57
CA PHE A 377 30.05 -9.10 10.79
C PHE A 377 29.64 -7.97 11.74
N LEU A 378 30.47 -7.63 12.74
CA LEU A 378 30.27 -6.48 13.60
C LEU A 378 30.40 -5.14 12.84
N ILE A 379 31.47 -4.98 12.06
CA ILE A 379 31.73 -3.76 11.29
C ILE A 379 30.63 -3.57 10.24
N TRP A 380 30.31 -4.62 9.50
CA TRP A 380 29.25 -4.55 8.50
C TRP A 380 27.87 -4.33 9.13
N GLY A 381 27.61 -4.95 10.28
CA GLY A 381 26.39 -4.72 11.05
C GLY A 381 26.18 -3.25 11.43
N LEU A 382 27.26 -2.51 11.72
CA LEU A 382 27.20 -1.07 11.97
C LEU A 382 26.80 -0.28 10.71
N ILE A 383 27.34 -0.64 9.54
CA ILE A 383 26.98 -0.02 8.25
C ILE A 383 25.52 -0.31 7.92
N MET A 384 25.06 -1.55 8.10
CA MET A 384 23.67 -1.91 7.87
C MET A 384 22.69 -1.28 8.85
N TRP A 385 23.11 -1.06 10.10
CA TRP A 385 22.35 -0.22 11.01
C TRP A 385 22.20 1.20 10.47
N ALA A 386 23.28 1.81 9.96
CA ALA A 386 23.21 3.15 9.38
C ALA A 386 22.30 3.22 8.12
N VAL A 387 22.31 2.18 7.29
CA VAL A 387 21.36 2.00 6.17
C VAL A 387 19.92 1.92 6.70
N ASN A 388 19.68 1.11 7.74
CA ASN A 388 18.37 0.97 8.37
C ASN A 388 17.81 2.30 8.89
N GLU A 389 18.65 3.16 9.50
CA GLU A 389 18.22 4.49 9.95
C GLU A 389 17.74 5.38 8.78
N CYS A 390 18.28 5.20 7.57
CA CYS A 390 17.84 5.92 6.38
C CYS A 390 16.49 5.38 5.88
N PHE A 391 16.32 4.06 5.82
CA PHE A 391 15.04 3.43 5.49
C PHE A 391 13.95 3.83 6.49
N ALA A 392 14.22 3.70 7.79
CA ALA A 392 13.24 3.87 8.84
C ALA A 392 12.62 5.28 8.84
N GLU A 393 13.43 6.34 8.71
CA GLU A 393 12.88 7.70 8.65
C GLU A 393 12.02 7.94 7.40
N MET A 394 12.50 7.55 6.20
CA MET A 394 11.77 7.83 4.96
C MET A 394 10.48 7.00 4.86
N VAL A 395 10.55 5.72 5.18
CA VAL A 395 9.43 4.78 5.03
C VAL A 395 8.34 5.07 6.06
N THR A 396 8.70 5.38 7.31
CA THR A 396 7.70 5.74 8.32
C THR A 396 7.12 7.13 8.10
N TYR A 397 7.86 8.04 7.46
CA TYR A 397 7.30 9.31 7.03
C TYR A 397 6.24 9.12 5.94
N MET A 398 6.56 8.30 4.92
CA MET A 398 5.73 8.09 3.73
C MET A 398 5.55 6.60 3.41
N PRO A 399 4.61 5.90 4.07
CA PRO A 399 4.43 4.45 3.92
C PRO A 399 3.69 4.09 2.61
N VAL A 400 4.43 4.02 1.51
CA VAL A 400 3.93 3.75 0.15
C VAL A 400 4.47 2.42 -0.42
N PRO A 401 3.89 1.85 -1.50
CA PRO A 401 4.40 0.64 -2.12
C PRO A 401 5.81 0.85 -2.67
N SER A 402 6.70 -0.14 -2.48
CA SER A 402 8.10 -0.09 -2.91
C SER A 402 8.80 1.24 -2.58
N PRO A 403 8.84 1.66 -1.30
CA PRO A 403 9.13 3.05 -0.95
C PRO A 403 10.48 3.55 -1.45
N PHE A 404 11.56 2.80 -1.25
CA PHE A 404 12.92 3.25 -1.61
C PHE A 404 13.12 3.48 -3.12
N ILE A 405 12.43 2.70 -3.97
CA ILE A 405 12.42 2.91 -5.43
C ILE A 405 11.64 4.20 -5.76
N ARG A 406 10.45 4.34 -5.17
CA ARG A 406 9.59 5.51 -5.40
C ARG A 406 10.21 6.80 -4.89
N PHE A 407 10.88 6.77 -3.75
CA PHE A 407 11.60 7.93 -3.23
C PHE A 407 12.78 8.30 -4.12
N GLY A 408 13.52 7.32 -4.66
CA GLY A 408 14.57 7.57 -5.65
C GLY A 408 14.03 8.28 -6.89
N ARG A 409 12.87 7.83 -7.39
CA ARG A 409 12.15 8.44 -8.51
C ARG A 409 11.73 9.89 -8.23
N GLU A 410 10.97 10.10 -7.16
CA GLU A 410 10.25 11.37 -6.92
C GLU A 410 11.10 12.42 -6.22
N TRP A 411 12.06 12.02 -5.37
CA TRP A 411 12.88 12.97 -4.59
C TRP A 411 14.26 13.23 -5.17
N VAL A 412 14.68 12.46 -6.18
CA VAL A 412 16.00 12.58 -6.80
C VAL A 412 15.91 12.68 -8.32
N ASP A 413 15.50 11.62 -9.01
CA ASP A 413 15.37 11.61 -10.46
C ASP A 413 14.60 10.35 -10.90
N ASP A 414 13.67 10.47 -11.85
CA ASP A 414 12.94 9.31 -12.39
C ASP A 414 13.88 8.26 -13.01
N ALA A 415 15.00 8.68 -13.61
CA ALA A 415 16.03 7.76 -14.11
C ALA A 415 16.73 6.98 -13.00
N LEU A 416 16.89 7.58 -11.81
CA LEU A 416 17.43 6.87 -10.66
C LEU A 416 16.43 5.82 -10.17
N GLY A 417 15.15 6.20 -10.07
CA GLY A 417 14.07 5.26 -9.74
C GLY A 417 14.03 4.06 -10.69
N PHE A 418 14.14 4.29 -12.00
CA PHE A 418 14.21 3.24 -13.01
C PHE A 418 15.41 2.29 -12.80
N ALA A 419 16.62 2.85 -12.65
CA ALA A 419 17.83 2.04 -12.47
C ALA A 419 17.80 1.23 -11.16
N MET A 420 17.35 1.85 -10.06
CA MET A 420 17.16 1.16 -8.78
C MET A 420 16.12 0.04 -8.88
N ALA A 421 15.02 0.25 -9.61
CA ALA A 421 13.97 -0.74 -9.75
C ALA A 421 14.46 -2.01 -10.48
N TRP A 422 15.17 -1.84 -11.61
CA TRP A 422 15.75 -2.97 -12.35
C TRP A 422 16.87 -3.66 -11.57
N ASN A 423 17.74 -2.90 -10.90
CA ASN A 423 18.78 -3.45 -10.05
C ASN A 423 18.19 -4.25 -8.87
N PHE A 424 17.10 -3.77 -8.26
CA PHE A 424 16.38 -4.50 -7.23
C PHE A 424 15.65 -5.75 -7.76
N PHE A 425 15.07 -5.69 -8.96
CA PHE A 425 14.50 -6.87 -9.61
C PHE A 425 15.58 -7.95 -9.84
N LEU A 426 16.73 -7.57 -10.40
CA LEU A 426 17.83 -8.51 -10.66
C LEU A 426 18.41 -9.09 -9.37
N ASN A 427 18.52 -8.29 -8.31
CA ASN A 427 18.89 -8.77 -6.98
C ASN A 427 18.01 -9.96 -6.55
N MET A 428 16.68 -9.79 -6.64
CA MET A 428 15.73 -10.84 -6.28
C MET A 428 15.79 -12.03 -7.24
N ALA A 429 15.92 -11.76 -8.55
CA ALA A 429 15.95 -12.79 -9.58
C ALA A 429 17.21 -13.67 -9.53
N PHE A 430 18.38 -13.11 -9.17
CA PHE A 430 19.63 -13.86 -8.98
C PHE A 430 19.68 -14.63 -7.66
N LEU A 431 18.97 -14.18 -6.64
CA LEU A 431 18.84 -14.93 -5.38
C LEU A 431 18.05 -16.23 -5.56
N VAL A 432 17.11 -16.33 -6.51
CA VAL A 432 16.35 -17.57 -6.76
C VAL A 432 17.24 -18.75 -7.19
N PRO A 433 18.08 -18.65 -8.25
CA PRO A 433 19.00 -19.73 -8.59
C PRO A 433 20.03 -19.98 -7.47
N PHE A 434 20.40 -18.99 -6.67
CA PHE A 434 21.28 -19.20 -5.50
C PHE A 434 20.65 -20.17 -4.49
N GLU A 435 19.35 -20.03 -4.23
CA GLU A 435 18.62 -20.96 -3.36
C GLU A 435 18.50 -22.36 -3.97
N ILE A 436 18.36 -22.47 -5.30
CA ILE A 436 18.38 -23.79 -5.98
C ILE A 436 19.75 -24.45 -5.86
N VAL A 437 20.84 -23.68 -6.02
CA VAL A 437 22.21 -24.18 -5.85
C VAL A 437 22.40 -24.65 -4.41
N ALA A 438 21.97 -23.86 -3.42
CA ALA A 438 22.03 -24.26 -2.01
C ALA A 438 21.24 -25.54 -1.73
N MET A 439 20.02 -25.66 -2.28
CA MET A 439 19.21 -26.88 -2.18
C MET A 439 19.95 -28.10 -2.71
N ASN A 440 20.61 -27.96 -3.87
CA ASN A 440 21.42 -29.02 -4.46
C ASN A 440 22.54 -29.46 -3.51
N ILE A 441 23.31 -28.51 -2.98
CA ILE A 441 24.39 -28.81 -2.02
C ILE A 441 23.83 -29.52 -0.78
N MET A 442 22.68 -29.09 -0.24
CA MET A 442 22.08 -29.72 0.93
C MET A 442 21.58 -31.16 0.70
N ILE A 443 21.18 -31.54 -0.51
CA ILE A 443 20.70 -32.89 -0.84
C ILE A 443 21.86 -33.90 -0.84
N THR A 444 23.07 -33.46 -1.24
CA THR A 444 24.29 -34.30 -1.24
C THR A 444 24.63 -34.87 0.13
N PHE A 445 24.11 -34.27 1.20
CA PHE A 445 24.18 -34.82 2.56
C PHE A 445 23.62 -36.26 2.65
N TRP A 446 22.50 -36.56 1.97
CA TRP A 446 21.92 -37.91 1.96
C TRP A 446 22.27 -38.72 0.71
N THR A 447 22.36 -38.08 -0.47
CA THR A 447 22.54 -38.80 -1.73
C THR A 447 23.11 -37.92 -2.83
N ASP A 448 24.07 -38.47 -3.57
CA ASP A 448 24.61 -37.87 -4.81
C ASP A 448 24.06 -38.56 -6.07
N LYS A 449 23.14 -39.51 -5.90
CA LYS A 449 22.58 -40.28 -7.03
C LYS A 449 21.62 -39.47 -7.89
N VAL A 450 21.11 -38.36 -7.35
CA VAL A 450 20.14 -37.52 -8.07
C VAL A 450 20.93 -36.53 -8.92
N PRO A 451 20.75 -36.51 -10.25
CA PRO A 451 21.44 -35.57 -11.12
C PRO A 451 21.01 -34.14 -10.82
N VAL A 452 21.96 -33.20 -10.90
CA VAL A 452 21.77 -31.79 -10.56
C VAL A 452 20.65 -31.15 -11.41
N GLU A 453 20.57 -31.54 -12.68
CA GLU A 453 19.54 -31.12 -13.63
C GLU A 453 18.14 -31.47 -13.14
N ALA A 454 17.96 -32.65 -12.55
CA ALA A 454 16.66 -33.08 -12.04
C ALA A 454 16.22 -32.25 -10.83
N ILE A 455 17.15 -31.89 -9.94
CA ILE A 455 16.87 -31.03 -8.78
C ILE A 455 16.47 -29.62 -9.26
N ILE A 456 17.21 -29.06 -10.23
CA ILE A 456 16.90 -27.75 -10.81
C ILE A 456 15.50 -27.73 -11.43
N VAL A 457 15.19 -28.71 -12.30
CA VAL A 457 13.87 -28.79 -12.95
C VAL A 457 12.77 -28.97 -11.92
N ALA A 458 12.96 -29.84 -10.92
CA ALA A 458 11.98 -30.04 -9.86
C ALA A 458 11.70 -28.75 -9.08
N MET A 459 12.74 -28.00 -8.70
CA MET A 459 12.61 -26.73 -7.99
C MET A 459 11.88 -25.68 -8.83
N ILE A 460 12.21 -25.55 -10.12
CA ILE A 460 11.54 -24.63 -11.04
C ILE A 460 10.04 -24.96 -11.14
N VAL A 461 9.69 -26.23 -11.32
CA VAL A 461 8.29 -26.67 -11.42
C VAL A 461 7.54 -26.38 -10.12
N ILE A 462 8.14 -26.70 -8.96
CA ILE A 462 7.49 -26.46 -7.67
C ILE A 462 7.28 -24.96 -7.43
N TYR A 463 8.31 -24.13 -7.68
CA TYR A 463 8.20 -22.68 -7.56
C TYR A 463 7.14 -22.09 -8.50
N ALA A 464 7.08 -22.55 -9.75
CA ALA A 464 6.04 -22.15 -10.69
C ALA A 464 4.65 -22.51 -10.18
N LEU A 465 4.44 -23.73 -9.72
CA LEU A 465 3.14 -24.18 -9.18
C LEU A 465 2.72 -23.35 -7.96
N LEU A 466 3.63 -23.12 -7.01
CA LEU A 466 3.34 -22.35 -5.80
C LEU A 466 3.02 -20.87 -6.10
N ASN A 467 3.66 -20.27 -7.10
CA ASN A 467 3.42 -18.88 -7.46
C ASN A 467 2.19 -18.69 -8.37
N VAL A 468 1.67 -19.78 -8.97
CA VAL A 468 0.39 -19.78 -9.70
C VAL A 468 -0.80 -20.07 -8.78
N ILE A 469 -0.60 -20.87 -7.73
CA ILE A 469 -1.62 -21.13 -6.70
C ILE A 469 -1.80 -19.85 -5.85
N SER A 470 -3.06 -19.54 -5.52
CA SER A 470 -3.49 -18.25 -4.97
C SER A 470 -2.54 -17.66 -3.91
N VAL A 471 -2.14 -16.40 -4.16
CA VAL A 471 -1.32 -15.51 -3.31
C VAL A 471 -1.70 -15.53 -1.83
N ARG A 472 -2.98 -15.77 -1.52
CA ARG A 472 -3.48 -15.80 -0.14
C ARG A 472 -2.88 -16.93 0.69
N TYR A 473 -2.58 -18.08 0.09
CA TYR A 473 -1.98 -19.21 0.81
C TYR A 473 -0.47 -19.03 1.03
N PHE A 474 0.19 -18.30 0.13
CA PHE A 474 1.62 -18.00 0.24
C PHE A 474 1.94 -17.23 1.54
N GLY A 475 1.22 -16.15 1.85
CA GLY A 475 1.49 -15.34 3.04
C GLY A 475 1.30 -16.10 4.35
N ILE A 476 0.33 -17.02 4.41
CA ILE A 476 0.11 -17.89 5.58
C ILE A 476 1.21 -18.95 5.69
N ALA A 477 1.61 -19.57 4.57
CA ALA A 477 2.67 -20.57 4.58
C ALA A 477 4.03 -19.96 5.00
N GLU A 478 4.38 -18.81 4.44
CA GLU A 478 5.64 -18.11 4.75
C GLU A 478 5.70 -17.68 6.22
N PHE A 479 4.57 -17.28 6.80
CA PHE A 479 4.45 -16.99 8.23
C PHE A 479 4.87 -18.19 9.09
N TYR A 480 4.35 -19.38 8.81
CA TYR A 480 4.69 -20.59 9.58
C TYR A 480 6.12 -21.08 9.30
N LEU A 481 6.57 -21.01 8.04
CA LEU A 481 7.94 -21.37 7.67
C LEU A 481 8.97 -20.48 8.37
N SER A 482 8.67 -19.20 8.55
CA SER A 482 9.52 -18.24 9.25
C SER A 482 9.71 -18.59 10.74
N ILE A 483 8.69 -19.15 11.41
CA ILE A 483 8.82 -19.60 12.80
C ILE A 483 9.86 -20.72 12.91
N PHE A 484 9.84 -21.69 11.98
CA PHE A 484 10.82 -22.77 11.96
C PHE A 484 12.26 -22.27 11.78
N LYS A 485 12.48 -21.22 10.97
CA LYS A 485 13.81 -20.60 10.80
C LYS A 485 14.35 -20.03 12.12
N VAL A 486 13.50 -19.34 12.87
CA VAL A 486 13.87 -18.78 14.19
C VAL A 486 14.18 -19.88 15.19
N VAL A 487 13.33 -20.92 15.26
CA VAL A 487 13.56 -22.07 16.14
C VAL A 487 14.85 -22.80 15.79
N LEU A 488 15.10 -23.02 14.50
CA LEU A 488 16.35 -23.60 14.00
C LEU A 488 17.55 -22.79 14.49
N MET A 489 17.53 -21.46 14.31
CA MET A 489 18.66 -20.62 14.71
C MET A 489 18.91 -20.64 16.22
N ILE A 490 17.86 -20.51 17.02
CA ILE A 490 17.97 -20.60 18.48
C ILE A 490 18.52 -21.99 18.89
N GLY A 491 18.04 -23.06 18.23
CA GLY A 491 18.54 -24.41 18.43
C GLY A 491 20.03 -24.55 18.14
N LEU A 492 20.55 -23.88 17.10
CA LEU A 492 21.98 -23.89 16.78
C LEU A 492 22.83 -23.12 17.80
N PHE A 493 22.30 -22.06 18.40
CA PHE A 493 22.97 -21.38 19.53
C PHE A 493 23.04 -22.26 20.76
N PHE A 494 21.93 -22.92 21.14
CA PHE A 494 21.92 -23.89 22.23
C PHE A 494 22.85 -25.07 21.95
N PHE A 495 22.82 -25.60 20.72
CA PHE A 495 23.74 -26.64 20.28
C PHE A 495 25.18 -26.22 20.55
N THR A 496 25.60 -25.07 20.03
CA THR A 496 26.98 -24.55 20.20
C THR A 496 27.34 -24.40 21.68
N PHE A 497 26.46 -23.82 22.49
CA PHE A 497 26.70 -23.61 23.92
C PHE A 497 26.79 -24.92 24.72
N ILE A 498 25.91 -25.89 24.45
CA ILE A 498 25.90 -27.18 25.14
C ILE A 498 27.13 -27.99 24.74
N THR A 499 27.46 -28.06 23.45
CA THR A 499 28.58 -28.87 22.97
C THR A 499 29.93 -28.28 23.36
N MET A 500 30.09 -26.95 23.36
CA MET A 500 31.35 -26.32 23.81
C MET A 500 31.65 -26.59 25.29
N LEU A 501 30.63 -26.84 26.12
CA LEU A 501 30.74 -27.18 27.54
C LEU A 501 30.91 -28.70 27.79
N GLY A 502 31.00 -29.51 26.74
CA GLY A 502 31.20 -30.98 26.84
C GLY A 502 29.91 -31.80 26.84
N GLY A 503 28.75 -31.18 26.55
CA GLY A 503 27.47 -31.87 26.33
C GLY A 503 27.39 -32.54 24.96
N ASN A 504 28.42 -33.31 24.57
CA ASN A 504 28.52 -34.03 23.30
C ASN A 504 28.92 -35.50 23.56
N PRO A 505 28.66 -36.44 22.63
CA PRO A 505 28.93 -37.87 22.79
C PRO A 505 30.38 -38.22 23.13
N ILE A 506 31.34 -37.44 22.64
CA ILE A 506 32.77 -37.64 22.93
C ILE A 506 33.23 -36.93 24.23
N HIS A 507 32.29 -36.29 24.95
CA HIS A 507 32.51 -35.52 26.18
C HIS A 507 33.61 -34.46 26.10
N ASP A 508 33.86 -33.93 24.90
CA ASP A 508 34.94 -33.00 24.64
C ASP A 508 34.55 -31.56 25.00
N ARG A 509 35.28 -30.94 25.93
CA ARG A 509 35.11 -29.53 26.29
C ARG A 509 36.01 -28.66 25.43
N TYR A 510 35.56 -28.34 24.22
CA TYR A 510 36.38 -27.57 23.30
C TYR A 510 36.32 -26.05 23.53
N GLY A 511 35.27 -25.48 24.12
CA GLY A 511 35.23 -24.03 24.39
C GLY A 511 35.61 -23.18 23.17
N PHE A 512 36.53 -22.23 23.35
CA PHE A 512 37.09 -21.42 22.26
C PHE A 512 38.37 -22.01 21.63
N ARG A 513 38.57 -23.34 21.70
CA ARG A 513 39.79 -24.01 21.22
C ARG A 513 40.20 -23.59 19.81
N TYR A 514 39.25 -23.44 18.89
CA TYR A 514 39.55 -23.09 17.50
C TYR A 514 40.00 -21.65 17.29
N TRP A 515 39.75 -20.76 18.26
CA TRP A 515 40.28 -19.39 18.27
C TRP A 515 41.75 -19.36 18.69
N ASP A 516 42.24 -20.39 19.38
CA ASP A 516 43.65 -20.56 19.73
C ASP A 516 44.39 -21.47 18.72
N LYS A 517 43.80 -22.62 18.38
CA LYS A 517 44.36 -23.63 17.46
C LYS A 517 43.28 -24.10 16.50
N PRO A 518 43.40 -23.83 15.18
CA PRO A 518 44.57 -23.34 14.44
C PRO A 518 44.84 -21.83 14.55
N GLY A 519 43.94 -21.04 15.15
CA GLY A 519 44.17 -19.63 15.45
C GLY A 519 42.97 -18.73 15.15
N ALA A 520 43.02 -17.51 15.66
CA ALA A 520 41.90 -16.56 15.56
C ALA A 520 41.76 -15.92 14.17
N PHE A 521 42.88 -15.76 13.46
CA PHE A 521 42.96 -15.07 12.17
C PHE A 521 43.65 -15.94 11.13
N VAL A 522 43.25 -15.74 9.87
CA VAL A 522 43.91 -16.34 8.70
C VAL A 522 44.61 -15.24 7.91
N GLU A 523 45.77 -15.57 7.35
CA GLU A 523 46.52 -14.71 6.44
C GLU A 523 46.04 -14.98 5.00
N HIS A 524 45.30 -14.04 4.42
CA HIS A 524 44.68 -14.18 3.10
C HIS A 524 45.47 -13.39 2.04
N HIS A 525 45.84 -14.04 0.93
CA HIS A 525 46.64 -13.52 -0.21
C HIS A 525 48.04 -12.93 0.09
N SER A 526 48.32 -12.52 1.32
CA SER A 526 49.59 -11.98 1.78
C SER A 526 49.91 -12.54 3.16
N THR A 527 51.17 -12.48 3.57
CA THR A 527 51.59 -12.84 4.94
C THR A 527 51.49 -11.65 5.90
N GLY A 528 51.42 -11.93 7.20
CA GLY A 528 51.45 -10.94 8.27
C GLY A 528 50.18 -10.08 8.40
N ASN A 529 50.33 -8.85 8.90
CA ASN A 529 49.19 -7.96 9.21
C ASN A 529 48.34 -7.63 7.98
N THR A 530 48.97 -7.44 6.81
CA THR A 530 48.26 -7.22 5.56
C THR A 530 47.38 -8.42 5.21
N GLY A 531 47.90 -9.63 5.34
CA GLY A 531 47.13 -10.86 5.09
C GLY A 531 45.92 -11.00 6.00
N ARG A 532 46.08 -10.69 7.29
CA ARG A 532 44.98 -10.71 8.26
C ARG A 532 43.91 -9.66 7.96
N PHE A 533 44.33 -8.47 7.53
CA PHE A 533 43.41 -7.42 7.09
C PHE A 533 42.61 -7.85 5.85
N LEU A 534 43.26 -8.43 4.84
CA LEU A 534 42.59 -8.96 3.65
C LEU A 534 41.62 -10.09 4.00
N GLY A 535 41.96 -10.94 4.97
CA GLY A 535 41.05 -11.97 5.49
C GLY A 535 39.79 -11.38 6.14
N ILE A 536 39.95 -10.31 6.93
CA ILE A 536 38.80 -9.57 7.50
C ILE A 536 37.99 -8.90 6.38
N LEU A 537 38.63 -8.31 5.39
CA LEU A 537 37.97 -7.66 4.25
C LEU A 537 37.12 -8.66 3.46
N SER A 538 37.66 -9.85 3.19
CA SER A 538 36.92 -10.94 2.54
C SER A 538 35.72 -11.40 3.37
N CYS A 539 35.87 -11.54 4.69
CA CYS A 539 34.74 -11.81 5.59
C CYS A 539 33.71 -10.67 5.60
N MET A 540 34.14 -9.41 5.46
CA MET A 540 33.25 -8.24 5.46
C MET A 540 32.42 -8.18 4.19
N TYR A 541 32.98 -8.61 3.06
CA TYR A 541 32.23 -8.80 1.82
C TYR A 541 31.21 -9.93 1.93
N GLN A 542 31.58 -11.05 2.56
CA GLN A 542 30.60 -12.11 2.87
C GLN A 542 29.49 -11.61 3.83
N ALA A 543 29.83 -10.73 4.78
CA ALA A 543 28.85 -10.08 5.64
C ALA A 543 27.92 -9.16 4.84
N SER A 544 28.41 -8.50 3.78
CA SER A 544 27.61 -7.62 2.93
C SER A 544 26.56 -8.34 2.09
N PHE A 545 26.84 -9.55 1.66
CA PHE A 545 25.83 -10.46 1.13
C PHE A 545 24.82 -10.91 2.19
N SER A 546 25.31 -11.23 3.39
CA SER A 546 24.52 -11.94 4.40
C SER A 546 23.53 -11.02 5.12
N ILE A 547 23.99 -9.84 5.56
CA ILE A 547 23.19 -8.93 6.38
C ILE A 547 22.34 -8.02 5.49
N THR A 548 21.08 -8.39 5.32
CA THR A 548 20.03 -7.63 4.60
C THR A 548 18.80 -7.50 5.49
N GLY A 549 17.77 -6.73 5.09
CA GLY A 549 16.53 -6.68 5.89
C GLY A 549 15.66 -5.43 5.81
N PRO A 550 16.22 -4.20 5.87
CA PRO A 550 15.41 -2.99 5.96
C PRO A 550 14.45 -2.82 4.78
N GLU A 551 14.86 -3.30 3.60
CA GLU A 551 14.06 -3.34 2.39
C GLU A 551 12.80 -4.22 2.54
N TYR A 552 12.89 -5.38 3.20
CA TYR A 552 11.74 -6.27 3.39
C TYR A 552 10.68 -5.64 4.29
N ILE A 553 11.12 -4.95 5.35
CA ILE A 553 10.22 -4.16 6.21
C ILE A 553 9.57 -3.03 5.40
N SER A 554 10.34 -2.41 4.51
CA SER A 554 9.84 -1.32 3.67
C SER A 554 8.79 -1.78 2.65
N MET A 555 8.91 -3.00 2.12
CA MET A 555 8.00 -3.54 1.10
C MET A 555 6.57 -3.73 1.62
N VAL A 556 6.40 -4.03 2.90
CA VAL A 556 5.07 -4.23 3.53
C VAL A 556 4.45 -2.94 4.06
N ALA A 557 5.11 -1.78 3.91
CA ALA A 557 4.66 -0.51 4.48
C ALA A 557 3.27 -0.08 3.97
N ALA A 558 2.96 -0.35 2.71
CA ALA A 558 1.67 -0.03 2.10
C ALA A 558 0.55 -1.01 2.45
N GLU A 559 0.89 -2.21 2.92
CA GLU A 559 -0.06 -3.26 3.32
C GLU A 559 -0.27 -3.30 4.84
N THR A 560 0.48 -2.50 5.60
CA THR A 560 0.37 -2.39 7.06
C THR A 560 -0.84 -1.54 7.46
N GLU A 561 -1.62 -2.02 8.45
CA GLU A 561 -2.83 -1.36 8.98
C GLU A 561 -2.52 0.03 9.57
N ALA A 562 -1.56 0.13 10.48
CA ALA A 562 -1.16 1.40 11.10
C ALA A 562 0.36 1.61 10.93
N PRO A 563 0.82 1.96 9.72
CA PRO A 563 2.23 1.92 9.36
C PRO A 563 3.10 2.80 10.26
N ARG A 564 2.66 4.01 10.65
CA ARG A 564 3.47 4.89 11.52
C ARG A 564 3.52 4.46 12.98
N LYS A 565 2.69 3.50 13.39
CA LYS A 565 2.75 2.87 14.73
C LYS A 565 3.48 1.54 14.70
N VAL A 566 3.27 0.75 13.64
CA VAL A 566 3.77 -0.62 13.51
C VAL A 566 5.20 -0.69 12.98
N LEU A 567 5.56 0.15 12.01
CA LEU A 567 6.87 0.10 11.37
C LEU A 567 8.01 0.62 12.27
N PRO A 568 7.85 1.67 13.12
CA PRO A 568 8.96 2.13 13.95
C PRO A 568 9.51 1.05 14.91
N PRO A 569 8.69 0.30 15.68
CA PRO A 569 9.19 -0.83 16.47
C PRO A 569 9.87 -1.91 15.62
N ALA A 570 9.34 -2.22 14.43
CA ALA A 570 9.94 -3.18 13.52
C ALA A 570 11.34 -2.74 13.05
N PHE A 571 11.52 -1.46 12.70
CA PHE A 571 12.84 -0.92 12.35
C PHE A 571 13.78 -0.83 13.56
N ARG A 572 13.29 -0.56 14.77
CA ARG A 572 14.12 -0.57 15.99
C ARG A 572 14.63 -1.96 16.34
N SER A 573 13.82 -3.00 16.11
CA SER A 573 14.22 -4.39 16.36
C SER A 573 15.29 -4.89 15.38
N PHE A 574 15.53 -4.19 14.27
CA PHE A 574 16.52 -4.57 13.26
C PHE A 574 17.92 -4.72 13.82
N VAL A 575 18.34 -3.81 14.72
CA VAL A 575 19.66 -3.89 15.38
C VAL A 575 19.82 -5.18 16.17
N TRP A 576 18.79 -5.55 16.93
CA TRP A 576 18.82 -6.79 17.71
C TRP A 576 18.84 -8.02 16.81
N ARG A 577 18.16 -7.98 15.67
CA ARG A 577 18.20 -9.05 14.67
C ARG A 577 19.61 -9.22 14.07
N ILE A 578 20.30 -8.12 13.77
CA ILE A 578 21.72 -8.15 13.35
C ILE A 578 22.59 -8.80 14.43
N LEU A 579 22.52 -8.29 15.66
CA LEU A 579 23.38 -8.72 16.75
C LEU A 579 23.14 -10.19 17.14
N VAL A 580 21.88 -10.59 17.27
CA VAL A 580 21.53 -11.94 17.71
C VAL A 580 21.75 -12.93 16.58
N PHE A 581 21.17 -12.71 15.39
CA PHE A 581 21.17 -13.74 14.35
C PHE A 581 22.44 -13.75 13.50
N PHE A 582 23.00 -12.60 13.13
CA PHE A 582 24.14 -12.55 12.22
C PHE A 582 25.47 -12.56 12.98
N VAL A 583 25.65 -11.61 13.89
CA VAL A 583 26.86 -11.54 14.72
C VAL A 583 26.94 -12.75 15.65
N GLY A 584 25.84 -13.14 16.28
CA GLY A 584 25.76 -14.37 17.08
C GLY A 584 26.09 -15.64 16.28
N SER A 585 25.61 -15.77 15.05
CA SER A 585 25.97 -16.91 14.18
C SER A 585 27.44 -16.91 13.79
N SER A 586 28.01 -15.75 13.45
CA SER A 586 29.44 -15.65 13.11
C SER A 586 30.33 -16.11 14.27
N LEU A 587 29.95 -15.76 15.51
CA LEU A 587 30.61 -16.21 16.73
C LEU A 587 30.46 -17.72 16.91
N CYS A 588 29.23 -18.25 16.79
CA CYS A 588 28.96 -19.66 16.98
C CYS A 588 29.68 -20.54 15.96
N MET A 589 29.69 -20.14 14.67
CA MET A 589 30.44 -20.85 13.64
C MET A 589 31.93 -20.88 13.95
N GLY A 590 32.52 -19.74 14.35
CA GLY A 590 33.93 -19.68 14.73
C GLY A 590 34.28 -20.51 15.97
N ILE A 591 33.30 -20.82 16.82
CA ILE A 591 33.46 -21.68 18.01
C ILE A 591 33.34 -23.16 17.64
N VAL A 592 32.40 -23.52 16.75
CA VAL A 592 31.96 -24.90 16.57
C VAL A 592 32.86 -25.71 15.61
N ILE A 593 33.55 -25.03 14.69
CA ILE A 593 34.42 -25.66 13.69
C ILE A 593 35.71 -24.82 13.50
N PRO A 594 36.90 -25.44 13.33
CA PRO A 594 38.11 -24.75 12.93
C PRO A 594 38.04 -24.34 11.46
N TYR A 595 38.67 -23.20 11.14
CA TYR A 595 38.66 -22.65 9.78
C TYR A 595 39.37 -23.54 8.74
N ASN A 596 40.24 -24.44 9.17
CA ASN A 596 41.03 -25.35 8.33
C ASN A 596 40.46 -26.77 8.30
N ASP A 597 39.17 -26.94 8.61
CA ASP A 597 38.50 -28.23 8.54
C ASP A 597 38.53 -28.80 7.12
N THR A 598 38.97 -30.05 6.98
CA THR A 598 39.18 -30.70 5.69
C THR A 598 37.88 -31.01 4.96
N THR A 599 36.78 -31.25 5.69
CA THR A 599 35.45 -31.47 5.10
C THR A 599 34.91 -30.14 4.57
N LEU A 600 34.99 -29.08 5.38
CA LEU A 600 34.58 -27.74 4.98
C LEU A 600 35.34 -27.28 3.72
N LEU A 601 36.68 -27.38 3.74
CA LEU A 601 37.51 -26.99 2.59
C LEU A 601 37.25 -27.86 1.35
N GLY A 602 36.98 -29.15 1.54
CA GLY A 602 36.65 -30.06 0.45
C GLY A 602 35.35 -29.72 -0.26
N ILE A 603 34.31 -29.33 0.50
CA ILE A 603 33.02 -28.88 -0.02
C ILE A 603 33.17 -27.53 -0.74
N LEU A 604 33.83 -26.56 -0.11
CA LEU A 604 34.04 -25.23 -0.70
C LEU A 604 34.92 -25.29 -1.96
N GLY A 605 35.89 -26.20 -2.00
CA GLY A 605 36.74 -26.43 -3.17
C GLY A 605 36.11 -27.31 -4.26
N GLY A 606 34.88 -27.81 -4.07
CA GLY A 606 34.20 -28.67 -5.04
C GLY A 606 34.82 -30.06 -5.23
N THR A 607 35.69 -30.50 -4.31
CA THR A 607 36.47 -31.75 -4.43
C THR A 607 35.83 -32.93 -3.70
N VAL A 608 34.90 -32.68 -2.78
CA VAL A 608 34.20 -33.72 -2.01
C VAL A 608 32.75 -33.79 -2.48
N SER A 609 32.45 -34.82 -3.28
CA SER A 609 31.10 -35.31 -3.56
C SER A 609 31.03 -36.72 -2.97
N GLY A 610 30.15 -36.92 -1.98
CA GLY A 610 30.10 -38.21 -1.28
C GLY A 610 28.95 -38.35 -0.30
N SER A 611 28.19 -39.44 -0.46
CA SER A 611 27.20 -39.95 0.47
C SER A 611 27.87 -40.33 1.80
N GLY A 612 27.95 -39.37 2.71
CA GLY A 612 28.58 -39.51 4.02
C GLY A 612 29.35 -38.28 4.51
N THR A 613 29.74 -37.36 3.61
CA THR A 613 30.51 -36.14 3.94
C THR A 613 29.90 -34.85 3.38
N GLY A 614 28.75 -34.91 2.70
CA GLY A 614 28.04 -33.76 2.10
C GLY A 614 27.32 -32.80 3.06
N ALA A 615 27.85 -32.58 4.27
CA ALA A 615 27.28 -31.61 5.20
C ALA A 615 27.68 -30.18 4.79
N ALA A 616 26.83 -29.47 4.04
CA ALA A 616 27.15 -28.11 3.56
C ALA A 616 27.27 -27.06 4.67
N SER A 617 26.58 -27.29 5.80
CA SER A 617 26.53 -26.35 6.91
C SER A 617 27.62 -26.65 7.95
N PRO A 618 28.38 -25.65 8.43
CA PRO A 618 29.34 -25.78 9.52
C PRO A 618 28.79 -26.48 10.76
N TYR A 619 27.52 -26.23 11.08
CA TYR A 619 26.85 -26.85 12.21
C TYR A 619 26.64 -28.35 12.00
N VAL A 620 26.25 -28.78 10.80
CA VAL A 620 26.06 -30.18 10.45
C VAL A 620 27.41 -30.91 10.43
N ILE A 621 28.45 -30.30 9.87
CA ILE A 621 29.82 -30.84 9.91
C ILE A 621 30.28 -31.02 11.36
N ALA A 622 30.07 -30.01 12.21
CA ALA A 622 30.43 -30.10 13.62
C ALA A 622 29.67 -31.21 14.37
N MET A 623 28.37 -31.39 14.10
CA MET A 623 27.60 -32.49 14.69
C MET A 623 28.15 -33.86 14.30
N GLN A 624 28.55 -34.05 13.04
CA GLN A 624 29.17 -35.29 12.59
C GLN A 624 30.52 -35.54 13.28
N ARG A 625 31.35 -34.50 13.42
CA ARG A 625 32.64 -34.59 14.12
C ARG A 625 32.50 -34.93 15.60
N LEU A 626 31.44 -34.44 16.23
CA LEU A 626 31.10 -34.76 17.62
C LEU A 626 30.40 -36.13 17.77
N GLN A 627 30.30 -36.91 16.69
CA GLN A 627 29.65 -38.23 16.64
C GLN A 627 28.16 -38.20 17.04
N ILE A 628 27.46 -37.11 16.71
CA ILE A 628 26.01 -36.99 16.91
C ILE A 628 25.30 -37.58 15.69
N HIS A 629 24.52 -38.65 15.88
CA HIS A 629 23.94 -39.40 14.75
C HIS A 629 22.66 -38.80 14.17
N VAL A 630 21.68 -38.41 15.01
CA VAL A 630 20.33 -38.04 14.53
C VAL A 630 20.19 -36.56 14.21
N LEU A 631 20.76 -35.70 15.05
CA LEU A 631 20.61 -34.24 14.94
C LEU A 631 21.06 -33.66 13.59
N PRO A 632 22.18 -34.12 12.96
CA PRO A 632 22.56 -33.68 11.62
C PRO A 632 21.42 -33.77 10.59
N HIS A 633 20.69 -34.89 10.56
CA HIS A 633 19.60 -35.10 9.59
C HIS A 633 18.44 -34.13 9.81
N ILE A 634 18.08 -33.89 11.08
CA ILE A 634 17.00 -32.95 11.44
C ILE A 634 17.39 -31.54 11.04
N VAL A 635 18.60 -31.11 11.39
CA VAL A 635 19.10 -29.76 11.10
C VAL A 635 19.25 -29.56 9.60
N ASN A 636 19.79 -30.54 8.87
CA ASN A 636 19.92 -30.47 7.41
C ASN A 636 18.55 -30.32 6.73
N ALA A 637 17.54 -31.09 7.17
CA ALA A 637 16.18 -30.98 6.67
C ALA A 637 15.53 -29.61 6.99
N LEU A 638 15.74 -29.07 8.19
CA LEU A 638 15.24 -27.74 8.57
C LEU A 638 15.93 -26.60 7.80
N ILE A 639 17.22 -26.74 7.47
CA ILE A 639 17.91 -25.78 6.61
C ILE A 639 17.30 -25.82 5.19
N MET A 640 17.00 -27.01 4.65
CA MET A 640 16.33 -27.12 3.34
C MET A 640 14.96 -26.46 3.32
N THR A 641 14.15 -26.57 4.37
CA THR A 641 12.86 -25.87 4.42
C THR A 641 13.06 -24.35 4.44
N SER A 642 14.11 -23.86 5.08
CA SER A 642 14.51 -22.45 5.05
C SER A 642 14.92 -22.00 3.64
N ILE A 643 15.77 -22.76 2.94
CA ILE A 643 16.20 -22.51 1.55
C ILE A 643 14.99 -22.45 0.63
N PHE A 644 14.12 -23.46 0.71
CA PHE A 644 12.94 -23.56 -0.12
C PHE A 644 11.99 -22.36 0.07
N SER A 645 11.72 -22.00 1.33
CA SER A 645 10.92 -20.84 1.72
C SER A 645 11.51 -19.53 1.17
N ALA A 646 12.83 -19.32 1.38
CA ALA A 646 13.51 -18.13 0.89
C ALA A 646 13.38 -17.98 -0.63
N GLY A 647 13.73 -19.02 -1.41
CA GLY A 647 13.67 -18.94 -2.88
C GLY A 647 12.26 -18.72 -3.42
N ASN A 648 11.24 -19.30 -2.78
CA ASN A 648 9.84 -19.05 -3.15
C ASN A 648 9.43 -17.60 -2.87
N GLY A 649 9.82 -17.02 -1.73
CA GLY A 649 9.54 -15.64 -1.40
C GLY A 649 10.29 -14.61 -2.25
N LEU A 650 11.52 -14.94 -2.65
CA LEU A 650 12.32 -14.15 -3.58
C LEU A 650 11.68 -14.13 -4.96
N LEU A 651 11.23 -15.28 -5.49
CA LEU A 651 10.53 -15.35 -6.77
C LEU A 651 9.21 -14.57 -6.76
N PHE A 652 8.45 -14.70 -5.68
CA PHE A 652 7.21 -13.96 -5.46
C PHE A 652 7.43 -12.44 -5.45
N THR A 653 8.54 -12.00 -4.85
CA THR A 653 8.95 -10.59 -4.79
C THR A 653 9.43 -10.09 -6.15
N ALA A 654 10.34 -10.83 -6.82
CA ALA A 654 10.82 -10.51 -8.17
C ALA A 654 9.66 -10.32 -9.17
N THR A 655 8.71 -11.25 -9.14
CA THR A 655 7.50 -11.22 -9.96
C THR A 655 6.67 -9.95 -9.73
N ARG A 656 6.46 -9.57 -8.46
CA ARG A 656 5.72 -8.35 -8.10
C ARG A 656 6.43 -7.08 -8.44
N THR A 657 7.74 -7.02 -8.20
CA THR A 657 8.55 -5.86 -8.59
C THR A 657 8.45 -5.65 -10.09
N LEU A 658 8.62 -6.71 -10.90
CA LEU A 658 8.53 -6.63 -12.36
C LEU A 658 7.14 -6.22 -12.85
N HIS A 659 6.09 -6.79 -12.26
CA HIS A 659 4.70 -6.38 -12.52
C HIS A 659 4.46 -4.91 -12.14
N GLY A 660 4.89 -4.48 -10.95
CA GLY A 660 4.75 -3.10 -10.47
C GLY A 660 5.47 -2.09 -11.38
N MET A 661 6.71 -2.40 -11.80
CA MET A 661 7.45 -1.59 -12.78
C MET A 661 6.70 -1.45 -14.10
N SER A 662 5.99 -2.48 -14.54
CA SER A 662 5.24 -2.42 -15.80
C SER A 662 4.00 -1.53 -15.73
N ILE A 663 3.39 -1.41 -14.55
CA ILE A 663 2.27 -0.49 -14.31
C ILE A 663 2.77 0.96 -14.31
N THR A 664 3.95 1.21 -13.73
CA THR A 664 4.53 2.56 -13.64
C THR A 664 5.25 3.04 -14.90
N GLY A 665 5.24 2.23 -15.97
CA GLY A 665 5.90 2.53 -17.24
C GLY A 665 7.41 2.27 -17.28
N HIS A 666 7.97 1.67 -16.24
CA HIS A 666 9.40 1.32 -16.12
C HIS A 666 9.74 -0.09 -16.64
N ALA A 667 8.73 -0.86 -17.07
CA ALA A 667 8.89 -2.12 -17.78
C ALA A 667 7.82 -2.27 -18.88
N PRO A 668 8.00 -3.18 -19.86
CA PRO A 668 7.03 -3.37 -20.95
C PRO A 668 5.60 -3.67 -20.45
N LYS A 669 4.59 -3.02 -21.04
CA LYS A 669 3.18 -3.14 -20.63
C LYS A 669 2.62 -4.57 -20.69
N ILE A 670 3.21 -5.48 -21.45
CA ILE A 670 2.79 -6.89 -21.47
C ILE A 670 2.91 -7.55 -20.09
N LEU A 671 3.84 -7.07 -19.25
CA LEU A 671 4.10 -7.62 -17.93
C LEU A 671 3.08 -7.19 -16.86
N SER A 672 2.19 -6.23 -17.18
CA SER A 672 1.12 -5.79 -16.27
C SER A 672 -0.11 -6.70 -16.34
N TYR A 673 -0.14 -7.64 -17.30
CA TYR A 673 -1.25 -8.56 -17.43
C TYR A 673 -1.31 -9.54 -16.25
N CYS A 674 -2.46 -9.57 -15.59
CA CYS A 674 -2.81 -10.55 -14.55
C CYS A 674 -3.87 -11.53 -15.04
N THR A 675 -3.75 -12.79 -14.64
CA THR A 675 -4.81 -13.80 -14.81
C THR A 675 -6.06 -13.42 -14.00
N LYS A 676 -7.20 -14.09 -14.26
CA LYS A 676 -8.45 -13.91 -13.48
C LYS A 676 -8.28 -14.11 -11.96
N LYS A 677 -7.25 -14.84 -11.53
CA LYS A 677 -6.92 -15.09 -10.12
C LYS A 677 -5.92 -14.06 -9.54
N GLY A 678 -5.54 -13.03 -10.30
CA GLY A 678 -4.62 -11.97 -9.87
C GLY A 678 -3.13 -12.33 -9.98
N VAL A 679 -2.77 -13.35 -10.76
CA VAL A 679 -1.37 -13.77 -10.94
C VAL A 679 -0.76 -13.10 -12.19
N PRO A 680 0.35 -12.35 -12.08
CA PRO A 680 1.00 -11.70 -13.23
C PRO A 680 1.88 -12.70 -13.99
N ILE A 681 1.26 -13.50 -14.85
CA ILE A 681 1.87 -14.70 -15.43
C ILE A 681 3.12 -14.43 -16.28
N TRP A 682 3.16 -13.31 -17.01
CA TRP A 682 4.32 -12.97 -17.83
C TRP A 682 5.49 -12.47 -17.01
N ALA A 683 5.23 -11.69 -15.96
CA ALA A 683 6.26 -11.29 -15.00
C ALA A 683 6.83 -12.51 -14.26
N LEU A 684 5.97 -13.48 -13.92
CA LEU A 684 6.37 -14.74 -13.32
C LEU A 684 7.25 -15.57 -14.27
N ALA A 685 6.86 -15.69 -15.54
CA ALA A 685 7.62 -16.44 -16.54
C ALA A 685 9.03 -15.85 -16.75
N ILE A 686 9.16 -14.52 -16.81
CA ILE A 686 10.47 -13.86 -16.89
C ILE A 686 11.27 -14.14 -15.62
N SER A 687 10.67 -14.00 -14.44
CA SER A 687 11.38 -14.24 -13.18
C SER A 687 11.86 -15.69 -13.06
N LEU A 688 11.04 -16.67 -13.47
CA LEU A 688 11.41 -18.08 -13.53
C LEU A 688 12.54 -18.37 -14.52
N SER A 689 12.68 -17.59 -15.59
CA SER A 689 13.75 -17.80 -16.56
C SER A 689 15.15 -17.62 -15.95
N PHE A 690 15.29 -16.80 -14.90
CA PHE A 690 16.55 -16.64 -14.16
C PHE A 690 16.94 -17.90 -13.39
N CYS A 691 15.99 -18.77 -13.02
CA CYS A 691 16.30 -20.06 -12.43
C CYS A 691 17.11 -20.95 -13.36
N LEU A 692 17.08 -20.71 -14.68
CA LEU A 692 17.91 -21.44 -15.64
C LEU A 692 19.40 -21.20 -15.42
N LEU A 693 19.80 -20.11 -14.75
CA LEU A 693 21.19 -19.89 -14.35
C LEU A 693 21.69 -20.97 -13.37
N ALA A 694 20.80 -21.65 -12.65
CA ALA A 694 21.19 -22.78 -11.80
C ALA A 694 21.79 -23.95 -12.60
N PHE A 695 21.52 -24.07 -13.92
CA PHE A 695 22.14 -25.08 -14.78
C PHE A 695 23.64 -24.88 -15.02
N LEU A 696 24.22 -23.73 -14.63
CA LEU A 696 25.67 -23.56 -14.65
C LEU A 696 26.37 -24.64 -13.79
N GLN A 697 25.68 -25.20 -12.80
CA GLN A 697 26.18 -26.30 -11.94
C GLN A 697 26.42 -27.62 -12.69
N VAL A 698 25.97 -27.75 -13.94
CA VAL A 698 26.21 -28.93 -14.76
C VAL A 698 27.66 -28.96 -15.27
N ASN A 699 28.21 -27.78 -15.58
CA ASN A 699 29.56 -27.64 -16.13
C ASN A 699 30.57 -27.09 -15.11
N SER A 700 30.09 -26.47 -14.03
CA SER A 700 30.87 -25.91 -12.93
C SER A 700 30.42 -26.53 -11.60
N SER A 701 31.25 -26.46 -10.56
CA SER A 701 30.84 -26.98 -9.25
C SER A 701 29.71 -26.13 -8.64
N SER A 702 28.85 -26.73 -7.81
CA SER A 702 27.80 -25.99 -7.10
C SER A 702 28.34 -24.87 -6.21
N ALA A 703 29.48 -25.08 -5.56
CA ALA A 703 30.14 -24.05 -4.75
C ALA A 703 30.60 -22.86 -5.60
N GLU A 704 31.17 -23.12 -6.77
CA GLU A 704 31.63 -22.07 -7.68
C GLU A 704 30.47 -21.24 -8.24
N VAL A 705 29.39 -21.89 -8.69
CA VAL A 705 28.19 -21.18 -9.19
C VAL A 705 27.49 -20.40 -8.08
N MET A 706 27.54 -20.91 -6.84
CA MET A 706 27.06 -20.19 -5.66
C MET A 706 27.82 -18.88 -5.47
N ASP A 707 29.15 -18.90 -5.55
CA ASP A 707 29.98 -17.70 -5.45
C ASP A 707 29.69 -16.69 -6.57
N TYR A 708 29.50 -17.15 -7.82
CA TYR A 708 29.11 -16.26 -8.93
C TYR A 708 27.83 -15.46 -8.62
N LEU A 709 26.83 -16.14 -8.04
CA LEU A 709 25.55 -15.52 -7.71
C LEU A 709 25.66 -14.61 -6.48
N VAL A 710 26.49 -14.99 -5.49
CA VAL A 710 26.79 -14.17 -4.33
C VAL A 710 27.39 -12.82 -4.74
N ASP A 711 28.33 -12.80 -5.69
CA ASP A 711 28.96 -11.56 -6.13
C ASP A 711 28.00 -10.62 -6.85
N LEU A 712 27.23 -11.14 -7.82
CA LEU A 712 26.23 -10.37 -8.55
C LEU A 712 25.19 -9.76 -7.60
N VAL A 713 24.68 -10.56 -6.65
CA VAL A 713 23.69 -10.14 -5.66
C VAL A 713 24.27 -9.09 -4.73
N THR A 714 25.48 -9.29 -4.23
CA THR A 714 26.15 -8.36 -3.31
C THR A 714 26.35 -7.00 -3.97
N CYS A 715 26.80 -6.99 -5.23
CA CYS A 715 26.93 -5.78 -6.02
C CYS A 715 25.57 -5.04 -6.17
N CYS A 716 24.49 -5.77 -6.48
CA CYS A 716 23.14 -5.19 -6.55
C CYS A 716 22.70 -4.57 -5.21
N GLN A 717 22.92 -5.27 -4.10
CA GLN A 717 22.55 -4.81 -2.75
C GLN A 717 23.30 -3.53 -2.38
N MET A 718 24.62 -3.48 -2.60
CA MET A 718 25.42 -2.31 -2.25
C MET A 718 24.99 -1.07 -3.03
N ILE A 719 24.69 -1.23 -4.33
CA ILE A 719 24.17 -0.15 -5.17
C ILE A 719 22.83 0.37 -4.60
N ASN A 720 21.88 -0.50 -4.32
CA ASN A 720 20.57 -0.09 -3.80
C ASN A 720 20.66 0.57 -2.42
N TYR A 721 21.48 0.05 -1.51
CA TYR A 721 21.68 0.64 -0.19
C TYR A 721 22.38 2.00 -0.28
N GLY A 722 23.42 2.11 -1.11
CA GLY A 722 24.13 3.36 -1.36
C GLY A 722 23.20 4.45 -1.91
N PHE A 723 22.40 4.13 -2.93
CA PHE A 723 21.45 5.07 -3.50
C PHE A 723 20.27 5.37 -2.57
N THR A 724 19.83 4.43 -1.74
CA THR A 724 18.81 4.72 -0.72
C THR A 724 19.34 5.71 0.33
N ALA A 725 20.59 5.55 0.78
CA ALA A 725 21.23 6.51 1.67
C ALA A 725 21.45 7.88 0.99
N PHE A 726 21.70 7.89 -0.33
CA PHE A 726 21.74 9.12 -1.14
C PHE A 726 20.37 9.81 -1.21
N THR A 727 19.29 9.07 -1.50
CA THR A 727 17.91 9.58 -1.49
C THR A 727 17.53 10.15 -0.12
N TYR A 728 18.00 9.53 0.97
CA TYR A 728 17.82 10.08 2.31
C TYR A 728 18.43 11.48 2.48
N ARG A 729 19.56 11.79 1.82
CA ARG A 729 20.14 13.14 1.87
C ARG A 729 19.21 14.17 1.23
N HIS A 730 18.51 13.81 0.15
CA HIS A 730 17.50 14.67 -0.46
C HIS A 730 16.33 14.92 0.50
N PHE A 731 15.79 13.83 1.07
CA PHE A 731 14.74 13.88 2.09
C PHE A 731 15.11 14.79 3.28
N TYR A 732 16.25 14.54 3.89
CA TYR A 732 16.74 15.32 5.04
C TYR A 732 16.96 16.80 4.72
N SER A 733 17.43 17.11 3.50
CA SER A 733 17.64 18.49 3.06
C SER A 733 16.31 19.20 2.79
N SER A 734 15.31 18.48 2.26
CA SER A 734 13.94 18.98 2.09
C SER A 734 13.24 19.24 3.41
N LEU A 735 13.36 18.36 4.41
CA LEU A 735 12.83 18.61 5.75
C LEU A 735 13.37 19.92 6.33
N LYS A 736 14.69 20.14 6.25
CA LYS A 736 15.33 21.37 6.73
C LYS A 736 14.83 22.62 6.01
N LYS A 737 14.73 22.56 4.67
CA LYS A 737 14.32 23.71 3.86
C LYS A 737 12.83 24.04 4.01
N GLN A 738 11.99 23.02 4.23
CA GLN A 738 10.55 23.16 4.46
C GLN A 738 10.19 23.47 5.92
N GLY A 739 11.17 23.56 6.84
CA GLY A 739 10.93 23.86 8.25
C GLY A 739 10.26 22.72 9.03
N ILE A 740 10.28 21.49 8.51
CA ILE A 740 9.69 20.32 9.17
C ILE A 740 10.70 19.78 10.19
N SER A 741 10.37 19.89 11.48
CA SER A 741 11.21 19.34 12.55
C SER A 741 11.26 17.82 12.47
N ARG A 742 12.45 17.24 12.64
CA ARG A 742 12.60 15.78 12.74
C ARG A 742 11.93 15.18 13.98
N ASP A 743 11.56 16.00 14.95
CA ASP A 743 10.81 15.57 16.14
C ASP A 743 9.35 15.25 15.84
N THR A 744 8.83 15.65 14.68
CA THR A 744 7.47 15.30 14.24
C THR A 744 7.41 13.96 13.50
N LEU A 745 8.56 13.33 13.22
CA LEU A 745 8.63 12.06 12.51
C LEU A 745 8.24 10.89 13.43
N ALA A 746 7.48 9.94 12.89
CA ALA A 746 7.11 8.70 13.58
C ALA A 746 8.33 7.87 14.00
N TYR A 747 9.40 7.90 13.19
CA TYR A 747 10.72 7.39 13.54
C TYR A 747 11.75 8.51 13.40
N LYS A 748 12.44 8.82 14.50
CA LYS A 748 13.59 9.72 14.50
C LYS A 748 14.88 8.90 14.61
N GLY A 749 15.63 8.90 13.52
CA GLY A 749 16.87 8.16 13.42
C GLY A 749 18.01 8.76 14.23
N ARG A 750 18.86 7.89 14.75
CA ARG A 750 19.98 8.24 15.64
C ARG A 750 21.15 8.76 14.83
N PHE A 751 21.80 9.81 15.34
CA PHE A 751 22.96 10.49 14.74
C PHE A 751 22.79 10.95 13.28
N GLN A 752 21.57 11.00 12.75
CA GLN A 752 21.33 11.57 11.43
C GLN A 752 21.66 13.07 11.43
N PRO A 753 22.38 13.58 10.41
CA PRO A 753 22.61 12.93 9.11
C PRO A 753 23.92 12.14 8.99
N TYR A 754 24.73 12.02 10.05
CA TYR A 754 26.06 11.41 9.97
C TYR A 754 26.00 9.92 9.60
N THR A 755 24.98 9.21 10.07
CA THR A 755 24.72 7.82 9.70
C THR A 755 24.48 7.64 8.21
N SER A 756 23.80 8.58 7.53
CA SER A 756 23.65 8.49 6.08
C SER A 756 24.97 8.57 5.30
N TYR A 757 25.96 9.35 5.78
CA TYR A 757 27.29 9.37 5.17
C TYR A 757 28.07 8.07 5.44
N LEU A 758 27.94 7.50 6.64
CA LEU A 758 28.51 6.20 6.95
C LEU A 758 27.93 5.09 6.06
N ALA A 759 26.61 5.10 5.85
CA ALA A 759 25.92 4.16 4.97
C ALA A 759 26.40 4.30 3.51
N MET A 760 26.43 5.52 2.96
CA MET A 760 26.92 5.78 1.60
C MET A 760 28.40 5.40 1.44
N GLY A 761 29.25 5.84 2.36
CA GLY A 761 30.69 5.58 2.30
C GLY A 761 31.02 4.09 2.48
N GLY A 762 30.36 3.42 3.42
CA GLY A 762 30.56 1.99 3.69
C GLY A 762 30.10 1.09 2.54
N THR A 763 28.92 1.38 1.96
CA THR A 763 28.40 0.65 0.80
C THR A 763 29.22 0.90 -0.45
N LEU A 764 29.65 2.16 -0.70
CA LEU A 764 30.55 2.48 -1.83
C LEU A 764 31.92 1.82 -1.66
N PHE A 765 32.49 1.86 -0.45
CA PHE A 765 33.76 1.19 -0.16
C PHE A 765 33.66 -0.31 -0.45
N MET A 766 32.63 -0.99 0.07
CA MET A 766 32.48 -2.43 -0.18
C MET A 766 32.16 -2.77 -1.63
N LEU A 767 31.40 -1.93 -2.33
CA LEU A 767 31.14 -2.10 -3.75
C LEU A 767 32.43 -2.07 -4.58
N LEU A 768 33.37 -1.18 -4.25
CA LEU A 768 34.65 -1.08 -4.95
C LEU A 768 35.65 -2.13 -4.48
N ALA A 769 35.65 -2.40 -3.17
CA ALA A 769 36.57 -3.34 -2.56
C ALA A 769 36.20 -4.80 -2.81
N GLY A 770 34.97 -5.14 -3.22
CA GLY A 770 34.53 -6.54 -3.41
C GLY A 770 35.44 -7.36 -4.34
N GLY A 771 35.72 -6.85 -5.54
CA GLY A 771 36.57 -7.52 -6.53
C GLY A 771 38.07 -7.20 -6.41
N TYR A 772 38.57 -6.88 -5.20
CA TYR A 772 39.98 -6.50 -5.02
C TYR A 772 40.95 -7.61 -5.45
N ASP A 773 40.54 -8.88 -5.35
CA ASP A 773 41.34 -10.06 -5.72
C ASP A 773 41.74 -10.02 -7.21
N VAL A 774 40.87 -9.50 -8.09
CA VAL A 774 41.13 -9.36 -9.53
C VAL A 774 42.31 -8.43 -9.83
N PHE A 775 42.57 -7.47 -8.93
CA PHE A 775 43.65 -6.50 -9.07
C PHE A 775 44.95 -6.92 -8.37
N LEU A 776 44.96 -8.04 -7.65
CA LEU A 776 46.19 -8.60 -7.08
C LEU A 776 47.06 -9.24 -8.17
N LYS A 777 48.38 -9.27 -7.94
CA LYS A 777 49.34 -9.81 -8.90
C LYS A 777 49.04 -11.29 -9.17
N GLY A 778 48.64 -11.61 -10.41
CA GLY A 778 48.26 -12.96 -10.83
C GLY A 778 46.78 -13.31 -10.62
N GLY A 779 45.95 -12.38 -10.14
CA GLY A 779 44.52 -12.57 -9.88
C GLY A 779 43.58 -12.17 -11.03
N TRP A 780 44.11 -11.67 -12.15
CA TRP A 780 43.27 -11.19 -13.26
C TRP A 780 42.41 -12.32 -13.85
N SER A 781 41.09 -12.12 -13.79
CA SER A 781 40.11 -12.97 -14.44
C SER A 781 39.01 -12.10 -15.04
N VAL A 782 38.74 -12.28 -16.34
CA VAL A 782 37.68 -11.56 -17.04
C VAL A 782 36.31 -11.93 -16.44
N LEU A 783 36.12 -13.21 -16.11
CA LEU A 783 34.87 -13.69 -15.50
C LEU A 783 34.60 -12.98 -14.17
N TRP A 784 35.56 -13.02 -13.24
CA TRP A 784 35.40 -12.41 -11.91
C TRP A 784 35.28 -10.89 -11.99
N PHE A 785 36.02 -10.22 -12.89
CA PHE A 785 35.85 -8.79 -13.12
C PHE A 785 34.40 -8.42 -13.49
N PHE A 786 33.75 -9.21 -14.36
CA PHE A 786 32.35 -8.96 -14.73
C PHE A 786 31.36 -9.35 -13.63
N LEU A 787 31.64 -10.38 -12.84
CA LEU A 787 30.80 -10.76 -11.69
C LEU A 787 30.86 -9.68 -10.59
N ASP A 788 32.05 -9.19 -10.27
CA ASP A 788 32.28 -8.20 -9.20
C ASP A 788 31.76 -6.81 -9.58
N TYR A 789 31.99 -6.37 -10.82
CA TYR A 789 31.78 -4.97 -11.24
C TYR A 789 30.74 -4.79 -12.35
N GLY A 790 30.24 -5.86 -12.96
CA GLY A 790 29.32 -5.79 -14.10
C GLY A 790 28.02 -5.06 -13.77
N MET A 791 27.49 -5.25 -12.56
CA MET A 791 26.26 -4.58 -12.11
C MET A 791 26.42 -3.06 -11.94
N ILE A 792 27.63 -2.56 -11.68
CA ILE A 792 27.92 -1.12 -11.67
C ILE A 792 27.75 -0.55 -13.07
N GLY A 793 28.37 -1.19 -14.07
CA GLY A 793 28.25 -0.79 -15.47
C GLY A 793 26.80 -0.86 -15.97
N PHE A 794 26.10 -1.95 -15.63
CA PHE A 794 24.69 -2.12 -15.95
C PHE A 794 23.82 -1.00 -15.35
N PHE A 795 24.01 -0.66 -14.07
CA PHE A 795 23.28 0.41 -13.41
C PHE A 795 23.50 1.78 -14.09
N ILE A 796 24.76 2.09 -14.43
CA ILE A 796 25.11 3.33 -15.13
C ILE A 796 24.43 3.39 -16.51
N VAL A 797 24.45 2.28 -17.27
CA VAL A 797 23.81 2.20 -18.59
C VAL A 797 22.30 2.41 -18.47
N LEU A 798 21.63 1.80 -17.48
CA LEU A 798 20.19 2.00 -17.26
C LEU A 798 19.88 3.46 -16.88
N PHE A 799 20.63 4.03 -15.94
CA PHE A 799 20.43 5.40 -15.49
C PHE A 799 20.63 6.41 -16.64
N VAL A 800 21.78 6.33 -17.33
CA VAL A 800 22.12 7.25 -18.42
C VAL A 800 21.19 7.03 -19.61
N GLY A 801 20.92 5.77 -19.98
CA GLY A 801 20.01 5.43 -21.08
C GLY A 801 18.61 6.00 -20.88
N TRP A 802 18.02 5.76 -19.70
CA TRP A 802 16.71 6.31 -19.36
C TRP A 802 16.70 7.84 -19.36
N LYS A 803 17.74 8.45 -18.77
CA LYS A 803 17.88 9.90 -18.70
C LYS A 803 18.01 10.54 -20.08
N LEU A 804 18.73 9.92 -21.01
CA LEU A 804 18.89 10.43 -22.37
C LEU A 804 17.61 10.27 -23.21
N ILE A 805 16.91 9.14 -23.07
CA ILE A 805 15.68 8.84 -23.82
C ILE A 805 14.50 9.70 -23.33
N PHE A 806 14.25 9.72 -22.01
CA PHE A 806 13.09 10.37 -21.42
C PHE A 806 13.36 11.79 -20.90
N ARG A 807 14.62 12.25 -20.94
CA ARG A 807 15.05 13.61 -20.54
C ARG A 807 14.52 14.00 -19.16
N THR A 808 14.65 13.07 -18.22
CA THR A 808 14.19 13.24 -16.84
C THR A 808 14.93 14.39 -16.14
N LYS A 809 14.28 15.01 -15.16
CA LYS A 809 14.81 16.16 -14.43
C LYS A 809 15.29 15.72 -13.05
N TYR A 810 16.48 16.19 -12.69
CA TYR A 810 17.03 16.02 -11.37
C TYR A 810 16.38 16.99 -10.38
N VAL A 811 15.92 16.45 -9.26
CA VAL A 811 15.34 17.18 -8.14
C VAL A 811 16.47 17.55 -7.17
N TRP A 812 16.74 18.85 -7.03
CA TRP A 812 17.82 19.30 -6.18
C TRP A 812 17.54 19.05 -4.69
N PRO A 813 18.57 18.76 -3.87
CA PRO A 813 18.40 18.63 -2.43
C PRO A 813 17.70 19.86 -1.84
N GLY A 814 16.62 19.64 -1.08
CA GLY A 814 15.81 20.72 -0.52
C GLY A 814 14.57 21.08 -1.33
N THR A 815 14.46 20.66 -2.60
CA THR A 815 13.32 21.00 -3.47
C THR A 815 12.37 19.83 -3.71
N ALA A 816 12.67 18.65 -3.16
CA ALA A 816 11.79 17.49 -3.30
C ALA A 816 10.44 17.73 -2.62
N ASP A 817 9.36 17.41 -3.32
CA ASP A 817 8.01 17.41 -2.76
C ASP A 817 7.85 16.21 -1.81
N LEU A 818 7.79 16.50 -0.52
CA LEU A 818 7.60 15.48 0.51
C LEU A 818 6.13 15.08 0.68
N SER A 819 5.18 15.81 0.06
CA SER A 819 3.77 15.45 0.08
C SER A 819 3.42 14.34 -0.94
N LEU A 820 4.29 14.14 -1.95
CA LEU A 820 4.07 13.24 -3.09
C LEU A 820 2.71 13.51 -3.75
N ASP A 821 2.50 14.74 -4.23
CA ASP A 821 1.25 15.18 -4.87
C ASP A 821 0.01 14.99 -3.96
N GLY A 822 0.12 15.35 -2.68
CA GLY A 822 -0.98 15.25 -1.70
C GLY A 822 -1.21 13.85 -1.11
N LEU A 823 -0.47 12.84 -1.55
CA LEU A 823 -0.60 11.46 -1.03
C LEU A 823 -0.35 11.36 0.47
N LYS A 824 0.54 12.21 1.00
CA LYS A 824 0.78 12.28 2.44
C LYS A 824 -0.50 12.57 3.22
N GLU A 825 -1.34 13.48 2.72
CA GLU A 825 -2.58 13.91 3.37
C GLU A 825 -3.61 12.77 3.38
N GLU A 826 -3.67 11.97 2.30
CA GLU A 826 -4.50 10.77 2.27
C GLU A 826 -4.09 9.75 3.35
N ILE A 827 -2.78 9.54 3.53
CA ILE A 827 -2.24 8.65 4.55
C ILE A 827 -2.53 9.21 5.94
N ASP A 828 -2.33 10.51 6.16
CA ASP A 828 -2.61 11.17 7.43
C ASP A 828 -4.10 11.04 7.79
N HIS A 829 -5.01 11.26 6.83
CA HIS A 829 -6.46 11.11 7.02
C HIS A 829 -6.85 9.67 7.33
N TYR A 830 -6.27 8.70 6.62
CA TYR A 830 -6.50 7.28 6.89
C TYR A 830 -6.08 6.88 8.31
N GLU A 831 -4.91 7.30 8.78
CA GLU A 831 -4.44 6.96 10.12
C GLU A 831 -5.32 7.59 11.22
N VAL A 832 -5.80 8.82 11.02
CA VAL A 832 -6.77 9.44 11.94
C VAL A 832 -8.06 8.63 12.02
N MET A 833 -8.60 8.20 10.88
CA MET A 833 -9.82 7.36 10.85
C MET A 833 -9.59 6.00 11.49
N TYR A 834 -8.44 5.37 11.22
CA TYR A 834 -8.06 4.12 11.84
C TYR A 834 -7.99 4.24 13.37
N ASP A 835 -7.41 5.31 13.89
CA ASP A 835 -7.28 5.53 15.33
C ASP A 835 -8.64 5.68 16.01
N ILE A 836 -9.57 6.42 15.40
CA ILE A 836 -10.95 6.55 15.86
C ILE A 836 -11.64 5.17 15.91
N ASP A 837 -11.42 4.33 14.91
CA ASP A 837 -11.99 2.97 14.84
C ASP A 837 -11.41 2.00 15.90
N GLN A 838 -10.26 2.33 16.49
CA GLN A 838 -9.63 1.54 17.56
C GLN A 838 -9.99 2.03 18.97
N GLU A 839 -10.48 3.26 19.13
CA GLU A 839 -10.95 3.77 20.43
C GLU A 839 -12.11 2.91 20.96
N GLY A 840 -11.89 2.26 22.11
CA GLY A 840 -12.86 1.37 22.76
C GLY A 840 -12.61 -0.14 22.59
N LYS A 841 -11.63 -0.56 21.78
CA LYS A 841 -11.21 -1.97 21.69
C LYS A 841 -10.17 -2.28 22.77
N LYS A 842 -10.41 -3.33 23.59
CA LYS A 842 -9.43 -3.80 24.58
C LYS A 842 -8.22 -4.40 23.88
N THR A 843 -7.04 -3.79 24.04
CA THR A 843 -5.75 -4.39 23.65
C THR A 843 -5.52 -5.69 24.41
N THR A 844 -5.25 -6.80 23.70
CA THR A 844 -4.99 -8.08 24.37
C THR A 844 -3.58 -8.12 24.97
N PHE A 845 -3.33 -9.05 25.90
CA PHE A 845 -1.99 -9.29 26.45
C PHE A 845 -0.97 -9.65 25.35
N VAL A 846 -1.41 -10.36 24.32
CA VAL A 846 -0.59 -10.73 23.17
C VAL A 846 -0.25 -9.49 22.33
N ASP A 847 -1.20 -8.57 22.12
CA ASP A 847 -0.92 -7.31 21.41
C ASP A 847 0.12 -6.46 22.17
N LYS A 848 0.13 -6.51 23.51
CA LYS A 848 1.12 -5.83 24.35
C LYS A 848 2.51 -6.47 24.35
N LEU A 849 2.62 -7.77 24.02
CA LEU A 849 3.90 -8.47 23.96
C LEU A 849 4.64 -8.19 22.64
N PHE A 850 3.91 -7.89 21.57
CA PHE A 850 4.44 -7.65 20.22
C PHE A 850 4.40 -6.18 19.78
N ALA A 851 3.80 -5.28 20.56
CA ALA A 851 3.91 -3.82 20.40
C ALA A 851 5.20 -3.30 21.02
#